data_AF-A0A352PKP7-F1
#
_entry.id   AF-A0A352PKP7-F1
#
_cell.length_a   1.000
_cell.length_b   1.000
_cell.length_c   1.000
_cell.angle_alpha   90.00
_cell.angle_beta   90.00
_cell.angle_gamma   90.00
#
_symmetry.space_group_name_H-M   'P 1'
#
loop_
_entity.id
_entity.type
_entity.pdbx_description
1 polymer ?
#
loop_
_entity_poly.entity_id
_entity_poly.type
_entity_poly.pdbx_seq_one_letter_code
_entity_poly.pdbx_strand_id
1 'polypeptide(L)'
;MPSKERPAIYSSEIGKEAESRRLSLSEQQKHAVRRITLGVESVDETVRQMAQEDVVKTLENGNPLNRLITDEKGETVGYIACEDFVPHEAYIKYLATASGTGRNPFREIPAFLEYAKKQGYTKLNFHGWNERLNRVMERYGFNRLRTDSWADLRADFYEATLAEQKTTEQINEERKSAFEDKYIQKINKQYEQILAGFSQDNRAKKETAISKAYNTLSGRLQTQAVWPEDFNFGDLQKTVLKLKLARHFQQNETIDLNNLFDAVTETPKFINNDSGSLHRLLEVHEEKTLQKIAEIRKQRAEMTGGKEESNPYEALFTTASGKYYLARLLNMPHLQEESEYMRNCVGTSDSYVNRIKKGEIEILSFRNVPKFNRRTNQLEGDTPILTIEYDVKNGIINQVKKADDEYLSPSDPYLKDVLDAFKQLRATQSDAGKPREVRKINSSELNNFKVRPYHILTDQGEVHFRDINMDVNPLILKSGTMELTSDISQKDAAKLMRIFENVDIEPSKIARTPQEINETTKAYVGPLERDIFNTIQQFGVEHIYTSFPEGKIHRYEVELGGKSKNELIKELKQKNIYVSDWANQLLDSKDFQVLKKTEHADLVRLTVKDLGFDNGATIDEIFKKAIELGMELCPPEVGPQLRLSYTGTDWMLIGMKQISDRGGNPHVFYLHSDAAVLKLNASHAKPEIGWTSVDGFVFRLRPSA
;
A
#
# COMPACT_ATOMS: atom_id res chain seq x y z
N MET A 1 81.25 -27.89 42.47
CA MET A 1 81.28 -27.69 41.02
C MET A 1 81.75 -28.96 40.36
N PRO A 2 80.96 -29.49 39.42
CA PRO A 2 81.47 -29.94 38.13
C PRO A 2 80.72 -29.24 36.98
N SER A 3 81.37 -29.29 35.83
CA SER A 3 81.26 -28.44 34.65
C SER A 3 79.97 -28.59 33.84
N LYS A 4 79.56 -27.47 33.23
CA LYS A 4 78.55 -27.33 32.18
C LYS A 4 78.73 -28.35 31.05
N GLU A 5 77.75 -29.22 30.85
CA GLU A 5 77.43 -29.74 29.52
C GLU A 5 76.20 -28.97 29.00
N ARG A 6 76.38 -28.32 27.86
CA ARG A 6 75.40 -27.43 27.22
C ARG A 6 74.27 -28.27 26.59
N PRO A 7 73.00 -27.84 26.64
CA PRO A 7 71.95 -28.46 25.85
C PRO A 7 72.25 -28.28 24.36
N ALA A 8 71.94 -29.31 23.57
CA ALA A 8 72.13 -29.32 22.13
C ALA A 8 71.50 -28.07 21.48
N ILE A 9 72.29 -27.44 20.61
CA ILE A 9 71.88 -26.31 19.79
C ILE A 9 70.80 -26.82 18.83
N TYR A 10 69.54 -26.64 19.21
CA TYR A 10 68.49 -26.45 18.22
C TYR A 10 68.83 -25.15 17.50
N SER A 11 69.25 -25.21 16.24
CA SER A 11 69.24 -24.02 15.40
C SER A 11 67.78 -23.60 15.23
N SER A 12 67.34 -22.71 16.12
CA SER A 12 66.06 -22.02 16.09
C SER A 12 65.89 -21.07 14.89
N GLU A 13 66.78 -21.16 13.88
CA GLU A 13 66.80 -20.30 12.69
C GLU A 13 66.49 -21.06 11.38
N ILE A 14 66.13 -22.35 11.45
CA ILE A 14 65.45 -23.05 10.32
C ILE A 14 63.95 -23.24 10.62
N GLY A 15 63.48 -22.78 11.78
CA GLY A 15 62.07 -22.81 12.20
C GLY A 15 61.22 -21.64 11.72
N LYS A 16 61.76 -20.76 10.87
CA LYS A 16 61.03 -19.68 10.19
C LYS A 16 61.39 -19.77 8.71
N GLU A 17 60.39 -20.08 7.88
CA GLU A 17 60.50 -20.32 6.44
C GLU A 17 61.17 -21.64 6.03
N ALA A 18 60.45 -22.74 6.20
CA ALA A 18 60.54 -23.85 5.27
C ALA A 18 59.14 -24.07 4.68
N GLU A 19 58.88 -23.43 3.53
CA GLU A 19 58.11 -24.06 2.46
C GLU A 19 58.51 -25.55 2.37
N SER A 20 57.59 -26.40 1.93
CA SER A 20 57.84 -27.81 1.58
C SER A 20 59.02 -27.95 0.61
N ARG A 21 60.24 -27.87 1.13
CA ARG A 21 61.47 -28.17 0.42
C ARG A 21 61.62 -29.66 0.53
N ARG A 22 61.25 -30.34 -0.56
CA ARG A 22 61.56 -31.74 -0.80
C ARG A 22 62.98 -32.02 -0.31
N LEU A 23 63.10 -32.91 0.67
CA LEU A 23 64.41 -33.37 1.14
C LEU A 23 65.19 -33.91 -0.07
N SER A 24 66.42 -33.44 -0.23
CA SER A 24 67.37 -33.95 -1.21
C SER A 24 68.65 -34.29 -0.47
N LEU A 25 69.01 -35.56 -0.47
CA LEU A 25 70.11 -36.10 0.30
C LEU A 25 71.42 -35.97 -0.48
N SER A 26 72.48 -35.55 0.19
CA SER A 26 73.84 -35.64 -0.37
C SER A 26 74.28 -37.10 -0.51
N GLU A 27 75.26 -37.39 -1.37
CA GLU A 27 75.77 -38.75 -1.53
C GLU A 27 76.33 -39.34 -0.21
N GLN A 28 76.90 -38.50 0.66
CA GLN A 28 77.32 -38.90 2.01
C GLN A 28 76.12 -39.31 2.88
N GLN A 29 75.02 -38.55 2.83
CA GLN A 29 73.80 -38.86 3.56
C GLN A 29 73.13 -40.14 3.02
N LYS A 30 73.09 -40.33 1.69
CA LYS A 30 72.59 -41.58 1.10
C LYS A 30 73.41 -42.78 1.54
N HIS A 31 74.73 -42.67 1.55
CA HIS A 31 75.61 -43.73 2.07
C HIS A 31 75.37 -44.01 3.56
N ALA A 32 75.17 -42.97 4.38
CA ALA A 32 74.87 -43.12 5.80
C ALA A 32 73.51 -43.80 6.02
N VAL A 33 72.46 -43.38 5.31
CA VAL A 33 71.13 -43.99 5.36
C VAL A 33 71.20 -45.47 5.01
N ARG A 34 71.85 -45.82 3.88
CA ARG A 34 72.04 -47.21 3.45
C ARG A 34 72.75 -48.06 4.52
N ARG A 35 73.81 -47.51 5.12
CA ARG A 35 74.56 -48.17 6.20
C ARG A 35 73.68 -48.40 7.44
N ILE A 36 72.87 -47.41 7.81
CA ILE A 36 71.94 -47.51 8.95
C ILE A 36 70.87 -48.57 8.67
N THR A 37 70.26 -48.56 7.48
CA THR A 37 69.22 -49.53 7.09
C THR A 37 69.75 -50.97 7.14
N LEU A 38 70.93 -51.21 6.54
CA LEU A 38 71.57 -52.53 6.59
C LEU A 38 72.06 -52.91 7.98
N GLY A 39 72.34 -51.94 8.86
CA GLY A 39 72.84 -52.17 10.22
C GLY A 39 71.77 -52.57 11.26
N VAL A 40 70.48 -52.66 10.89
CA VAL A 40 69.41 -53.03 11.82
C VAL A 40 69.31 -54.55 11.97
N GLU A 41 70.25 -55.18 12.67
CA GLU A 41 70.34 -56.65 12.84
C GLU A 41 69.06 -57.33 13.34
N SER A 42 68.21 -56.60 14.06
CA SER A 42 66.92 -57.10 14.57
C SER A 42 65.81 -57.22 13.53
N VAL A 43 66.08 -56.88 12.26
CA VAL A 43 65.15 -57.01 11.12
C VAL A 43 65.73 -58.01 10.13
N ASP A 44 64.88 -58.87 9.57
CA ASP A 44 65.28 -59.89 8.58
C ASP A 44 66.14 -59.29 7.46
N GLU A 45 67.20 -60.01 7.06
CA GLU A 45 68.15 -59.53 6.06
C GLU A 45 67.47 -59.23 4.71
N THR A 46 66.52 -60.06 4.30
CA THR A 46 65.76 -59.90 3.06
C THR A 46 65.01 -58.56 3.06
N VAL A 47 64.38 -58.23 4.19
CA VAL A 47 63.63 -56.97 4.37
C VAL A 47 64.57 -55.76 4.32
N ARG A 48 65.74 -55.85 4.96
CA ARG A 48 66.75 -54.78 4.93
C ARG A 48 67.31 -54.52 3.53
N GLN A 49 67.61 -55.59 2.79
CA GLN A 49 68.13 -55.50 1.41
C GLN A 49 67.10 -54.86 0.48
N MET A 50 65.82 -55.24 0.59
CA MET A 50 64.74 -54.63 -0.19
C MET A 50 64.53 -53.15 0.13
N ALA A 51 64.71 -52.74 1.40
CA ALA A 51 64.47 -51.37 1.85
C ALA A 51 65.58 -50.39 1.46
N GLN A 52 66.83 -50.84 1.23
CA GLN A 52 68.01 -49.98 1.13
C GLN A 52 67.88 -48.84 0.11
N GLU A 53 67.36 -49.13 -1.09
CA GLU A 53 67.14 -48.09 -2.13
C GLU A 53 65.81 -47.35 -1.93
N ASP A 54 64.81 -48.02 -1.37
CA ASP A 54 63.47 -47.45 -1.21
C ASP A 54 63.39 -46.42 -0.09
N VAL A 55 64.20 -46.57 0.96
CA VAL A 55 64.31 -45.59 2.06
C VAL A 55 64.74 -44.22 1.53
N VAL A 56 65.76 -44.19 0.65
CA VAL A 56 66.25 -42.94 0.07
C VAL A 56 65.16 -42.29 -0.78
N LYS A 57 64.49 -43.08 -1.65
CA LYS A 57 63.37 -42.59 -2.47
C LYS A 57 62.23 -42.05 -1.61
N THR A 58 61.91 -42.73 -0.50
CA THR A 58 60.85 -42.33 0.43
C THR A 58 61.23 -41.02 1.13
N LEU A 59 62.46 -40.87 1.62
CA LEU A 59 62.90 -39.61 2.23
C LEU A 59 62.84 -38.43 1.26
N GLU A 60 63.11 -38.67 -0.03
CA GLU A 60 63.04 -37.67 -1.09
C GLU A 60 61.67 -37.58 -1.78
N ASN A 61 60.61 -38.22 -1.26
CA ASN A 61 59.27 -38.21 -1.89
C ASN A 61 58.50 -36.89 -1.72
N GLY A 62 59.03 -35.95 -0.92
CA GLY A 62 58.40 -34.66 -0.64
C GLY A 62 57.37 -34.68 0.48
N ASN A 63 57.18 -35.81 1.19
CA ASN A 63 56.31 -35.88 2.35
C ASN A 63 56.84 -34.95 3.47
N PRO A 64 55.99 -34.08 4.04
CA PRO A 64 56.42 -33.09 5.01
C PRO A 64 56.92 -33.69 6.32
N LEU A 65 56.62 -34.98 6.60
CA LEU A 65 57.03 -35.69 7.81
C LEU A 65 58.42 -36.36 7.70
N ASN A 66 59.02 -36.44 6.50
CA ASN A 66 60.33 -37.08 6.32
C ASN A 66 61.43 -36.34 7.08
N ARG A 67 62.31 -37.04 7.80
CA ARG A 67 63.38 -36.41 8.58
C ARG A 67 64.67 -37.23 8.56
N LEU A 68 65.80 -36.53 8.51
CA LEU A 68 67.09 -37.07 8.92
C LEU A 68 67.35 -36.70 10.37
N ILE A 69 67.91 -37.63 11.13
CA ILE A 69 68.34 -37.43 12.51
C ILE A 69 69.86 -37.34 12.48
N THR A 70 70.42 -36.23 12.95
CA THR A 70 71.87 -36.00 12.96
C THR A 70 72.43 -35.95 14.39
N ASP A 71 73.70 -36.27 14.55
CA ASP A 71 74.42 -36.03 15.82
C ASP A 71 74.83 -34.56 15.98
N GLU A 72 75.59 -34.23 17.03
CA GLU A 72 76.10 -32.87 17.31
C GLU A 72 77.09 -32.36 16.26
N LYS A 73 77.68 -33.27 15.49
CA LYS A 73 78.63 -32.96 14.42
C LYS A 73 77.93 -32.86 13.06
N GLY A 74 76.62 -33.08 13.00
CA GLY A 74 75.83 -33.06 11.77
C GLY A 74 75.87 -34.37 10.99
N GLU A 75 76.49 -35.43 11.52
CA GLU A 75 76.52 -36.74 10.87
C GLU A 75 75.16 -37.43 10.97
N THR A 76 74.71 -38.08 9.90
CA THR A 76 73.43 -38.79 9.89
C THR A 76 73.49 -40.03 10.77
N VAL A 77 72.67 -40.06 11.82
CA VAL A 77 72.59 -41.15 12.80
C VAL A 77 71.23 -41.84 12.81
N GLY A 78 70.26 -41.34 12.05
CA GLY A 78 68.94 -41.95 11.90
C GLY A 78 68.06 -41.26 10.88
N TYR A 79 66.85 -41.78 10.70
CA TYR A 79 65.86 -41.20 9.80
C TYR A 79 64.42 -41.64 10.14
N ILE A 80 63.45 -40.82 9.73
CA ILE A 80 62.02 -41.15 9.70
C ILE A 80 61.54 -40.89 8.26
N ALA A 81 61.08 -41.92 7.57
CA ALA A 81 60.59 -41.83 6.20
C ALA A 81 59.11 -42.22 6.15
N CYS A 82 58.29 -41.33 5.60
CA CYS A 82 56.84 -41.41 5.63
C CYS A 82 56.25 -41.33 4.22
N GLU A 83 55.07 -41.91 4.08
CA GLU A 83 54.20 -41.77 2.91
C GLU A 83 52.80 -41.37 3.37
N ASP A 84 52.01 -40.78 2.49
CA ASP A 84 50.59 -40.58 2.77
C ASP A 84 49.86 -41.89 2.49
N PHE A 85 49.10 -42.39 3.47
CA PHE A 85 48.33 -43.63 3.34
C PHE A 85 46.97 -43.35 2.71
N VAL A 86 46.25 -42.39 3.30
CA VAL A 86 45.02 -41.76 2.81
C VAL A 86 45.02 -40.28 3.26
N PRO A 87 44.15 -39.40 2.76
CA PRO A 87 44.16 -37.99 3.17
C PRO A 87 44.12 -37.84 4.69
N HIS A 88 45.06 -37.06 5.24
CA HIS A 88 45.26 -36.84 6.68
C HIS A 88 45.70 -38.06 7.50
N GLU A 89 46.11 -39.16 6.87
CA GLU A 89 46.74 -40.31 7.54
C GLU A 89 48.12 -40.60 6.93
N ALA A 90 49.17 -40.55 7.75
CA ALA A 90 50.52 -40.85 7.30
C ALA A 90 51.00 -42.22 7.76
N TYR A 91 51.67 -42.93 6.85
CA TYR A 91 52.30 -44.21 7.07
C TYR A 91 53.81 -44.01 7.28
N ILE A 92 54.30 -44.36 8.47
CA ILE A 92 55.74 -44.36 8.79
C ILE A 92 56.34 -45.63 8.16
N LYS A 93 56.79 -45.49 6.91
CA LYS A 93 57.27 -46.62 6.12
C LYS A 93 58.61 -47.15 6.62
N TYR A 94 59.52 -46.25 7.00
CA TYR A 94 60.83 -46.62 7.53
C TYR A 94 61.26 -45.74 8.69
N LEU A 95 61.77 -46.37 9.76
CA LEU A 95 62.30 -45.71 10.95
C LEU A 95 63.52 -46.50 11.44
N ALA A 96 64.69 -45.87 11.45
CA ALA A 96 65.91 -46.53 11.91
C ALA A 96 66.97 -45.56 12.46
N THR A 97 67.91 -46.13 13.23
CA THR A 97 69.08 -45.42 13.78
C THR A 97 70.31 -46.30 13.84
N ALA A 98 71.49 -45.68 13.77
CA ALA A 98 72.78 -46.36 13.93
C ALA A 98 72.94 -46.96 15.35
N SER A 99 73.53 -48.15 15.43
CA SER A 99 73.92 -48.79 16.68
C SER A 99 75.09 -48.03 17.34
N GLY A 100 75.01 -47.80 18.65
CA GLY A 100 76.12 -47.24 19.45
C GLY A 100 76.21 -45.71 19.57
N THR A 101 75.25 -44.93 19.09
CA THR A 101 75.35 -43.46 19.08
C THR A 101 75.00 -42.76 20.40
N GLY A 102 74.58 -43.46 21.45
CA GLY A 102 74.21 -42.87 22.76
C GLY A 102 73.01 -41.91 22.74
N ARG A 103 72.61 -41.41 21.56
CA ARG A 103 71.37 -40.65 21.31
C ARG A 103 70.23 -41.62 21.05
N ASN A 104 69.18 -41.44 21.82
CA ASN A 104 68.00 -42.27 21.73
C ASN A 104 66.98 -41.61 20.77
N PRO A 105 66.75 -42.13 19.54
CA PRO A 105 65.72 -41.61 18.62
C PRO A 105 64.31 -41.56 19.23
N PHE A 106 64.06 -42.34 20.28
CA PHE A 106 62.81 -42.26 21.03
C PHE A 106 62.55 -40.86 21.63
N ARG A 107 63.59 -40.02 21.79
CA ARG A 107 63.43 -38.61 22.20
C ARG A 107 62.77 -37.75 21.11
N GLU A 108 62.87 -38.12 19.84
CA GLU A 108 62.29 -37.36 18.72
C GLU A 108 60.81 -37.68 18.50
N ILE A 109 60.31 -38.83 18.99
CA ILE A 109 58.94 -39.28 18.73
C ILE A 109 57.90 -38.26 19.22
N PRO A 110 57.94 -37.72 20.46
CA PRO A 110 56.96 -36.71 20.89
C PRO A 110 56.92 -35.48 19.99
N ALA A 111 58.09 -34.95 19.61
CA ALA A 111 58.19 -33.78 18.75
C ALA A 111 57.68 -34.08 17.34
N PHE A 112 57.96 -35.29 16.84
CA PHE A 112 57.45 -35.78 15.55
C PHE A 112 55.91 -35.87 15.56
N LEU A 113 55.30 -36.45 16.61
CA LEU A 113 53.84 -36.55 16.71
C LEU A 113 53.16 -35.17 16.77
N GLU A 114 53.72 -34.24 17.56
CA GLU A 114 53.21 -32.87 17.63
C GLU A 114 53.34 -32.14 16.27
N TYR A 115 54.47 -32.34 15.58
CA TYR A 115 54.67 -31.80 14.25
C TYR A 115 53.69 -32.38 13.23
N ALA A 116 53.46 -33.69 13.23
CA ALA A 116 52.48 -34.35 12.35
C ALA A 116 51.07 -33.77 12.55
N LYS A 117 50.67 -33.54 13.81
CA LYS A 117 49.40 -32.86 14.12
C LYS A 117 49.33 -31.44 13.56
N LYS A 118 50.41 -30.65 13.67
CA LYS A 118 50.48 -29.30 13.09
C LYS A 118 50.45 -29.30 11.56
N GLN A 119 50.92 -30.36 10.91
CA GLN A 119 50.80 -30.57 9.46
C GLN A 119 49.41 -31.06 9.02
N GLY A 120 48.47 -31.24 9.97
CA GLY A 120 47.08 -31.60 9.66
C GLY A 120 46.83 -33.10 9.53
N TYR A 121 47.74 -33.96 9.99
CA TYR A 121 47.50 -35.40 10.08
C TYR A 121 46.65 -35.74 11.29
N THR A 122 45.61 -36.55 11.09
CA THR A 122 44.69 -37.06 12.12
C THR A 122 45.09 -38.44 12.61
N LYS A 123 45.85 -39.21 11.82
CA LYS A 123 46.39 -40.52 12.22
C LYS A 123 47.80 -40.77 11.72
N LEU A 124 48.51 -41.65 12.43
CA LEU A 124 49.77 -42.24 12.00
C LEU A 124 49.73 -43.76 12.13
N ASN A 125 50.31 -44.47 11.17
CA ASN A 125 50.37 -45.93 11.20
C ASN A 125 51.72 -46.48 10.69
N PHE A 126 52.05 -47.73 11.06
CA PHE A 126 53.27 -48.41 10.59
C PHE A 126 53.16 -49.94 10.70
N HIS A 127 53.97 -50.66 9.91
CA HIS A 127 54.23 -52.08 10.11
C HIS A 127 55.52 -52.30 10.91
N GLY A 128 55.39 -52.96 12.06
CA GLY A 128 56.45 -53.11 13.04
C GLY A 128 57.25 -54.40 12.87
N TRP A 129 58.39 -54.31 12.20
CA TRP A 129 59.32 -55.44 11.97
C TRP A 129 60.34 -55.65 13.11
N ASN A 130 60.26 -54.86 14.18
CA ASN A 130 61.24 -54.85 15.27
C ASN A 130 60.51 -54.78 16.62
N GLU A 131 60.42 -55.90 17.34
CA GLU A 131 59.68 -55.99 18.61
C GLU A 131 60.10 -54.96 19.67
N ARG A 132 61.38 -54.58 19.68
CA ARG A 132 61.89 -53.59 20.62
C ARG A 132 61.38 -52.19 20.26
N LEU A 133 61.42 -51.83 18.98
CA LEU A 133 60.91 -50.55 18.48
C LEU A 133 59.39 -50.45 18.66
N ASN A 134 58.66 -51.52 18.33
CA ASN A 134 57.21 -51.60 18.48
C ASN A 134 56.77 -51.30 19.92
N ARG A 135 57.38 -51.95 20.91
CA ARG A 135 57.13 -51.71 22.34
C ARG A 135 57.40 -50.27 22.77
N VAL A 136 58.30 -49.55 22.09
CA VAL A 136 58.51 -48.14 22.38
C VAL A 136 57.45 -47.26 21.75
N MET A 137 57.05 -47.54 20.50
CA MET A 137 55.97 -46.82 19.82
C MET A 137 54.65 -46.93 20.59
N GLU A 138 54.37 -48.09 21.21
CA GLU A 138 53.20 -48.28 22.09
C GLU A 138 53.12 -47.26 23.24
N ARG A 139 54.27 -46.88 23.82
CA ARG A 139 54.32 -45.85 24.89
C ARG A 139 53.96 -44.44 24.39
N TYR A 140 53.94 -44.23 23.08
CA TYR A 140 53.57 -42.97 22.44
C TYR A 140 52.19 -43.02 21.77
N GLY A 141 51.33 -43.97 22.19
CA GLY A 141 49.92 -44.01 21.80
C GLY A 141 49.62 -44.83 20.53
N PHE A 142 50.60 -45.56 19.99
CA PHE A 142 50.36 -46.51 18.91
C PHE A 142 49.77 -47.81 19.48
N ASN A 143 48.65 -48.26 18.93
CA ASN A 143 48.02 -49.52 19.33
C ASN A 143 48.19 -50.56 18.23
N ARG A 144 48.58 -51.78 18.61
CA ARG A 144 48.60 -52.92 17.68
C ARG A 144 47.16 -53.26 17.30
N LEU A 145 46.84 -53.20 16.01
CA LEU A 145 45.50 -53.50 15.50
C LEU A 145 45.39 -54.92 14.95
N ARG A 146 46.40 -55.37 14.20
CA ARG A 146 46.41 -56.69 13.54
C ARG A 146 47.84 -57.12 13.17
N THR A 147 47.99 -58.36 12.70
CA THR A 147 49.23 -58.86 12.08
C THR A 147 48.95 -59.14 10.61
N ASP A 148 49.70 -58.49 9.72
CA ASP A 148 49.61 -58.67 8.29
C ASP A 148 50.73 -59.63 7.82
N SER A 149 50.44 -60.43 6.78
CA SER A 149 51.36 -61.45 6.24
C SER A 149 51.67 -61.15 4.78
N TRP A 150 52.95 -61.24 4.39
CA TRP A 150 53.40 -61.10 3.00
C TRP A 150 54.45 -62.17 2.70
N ALA A 151 54.15 -63.08 1.77
CA ALA A 151 54.91 -64.34 1.60
C ALA A 151 55.08 -65.08 2.94
N ASP A 152 56.31 -65.46 3.31
CA ASP A 152 56.61 -66.12 4.60
C ASP A 152 56.87 -65.15 5.75
N LEU A 153 56.73 -63.84 5.51
CA LEU A 153 57.02 -62.77 6.48
C LEU A 153 55.73 -62.27 7.16
N ARG A 154 55.84 -61.91 8.45
CA ARG A 154 54.74 -61.37 9.26
C ARG A 154 55.16 -60.09 9.97
N ALA A 155 54.28 -59.09 9.96
CA ALA A 155 54.50 -57.82 10.67
C ALA A 155 53.22 -57.31 11.34
N ASP A 156 53.37 -56.75 12.52
CA ASP A 156 52.26 -56.15 13.27
C ASP A 156 51.95 -54.74 12.76
N PHE A 157 50.68 -54.46 12.47
CA PHE A 157 50.20 -53.14 12.07
C PHE A 157 49.76 -52.33 13.30
N TYR A 158 50.31 -51.13 13.42
CA TYR A 158 50.09 -50.21 14.53
C TYR A 158 49.47 -48.90 14.05
N GLU A 159 48.59 -48.30 14.87
CA GLU A 159 47.94 -47.01 14.59
C GLU A 159 47.87 -46.11 15.83
N ALA A 160 48.09 -44.80 15.64
CA ALA A 160 47.89 -43.75 16.65
C ALA A 160 46.97 -42.64 16.11
N THR A 161 45.97 -42.24 16.90
CA THR A 161 45.09 -41.10 16.61
C THR A 161 45.70 -39.80 17.16
N LEU A 162 45.87 -38.79 16.30
CA LEU A 162 46.46 -37.48 16.63
C LEU A 162 45.41 -36.39 16.92
N ALA A 163 44.24 -36.47 16.28
CA ALA A 163 43.11 -35.56 16.44
C ALA A 163 41.79 -36.25 16.03
N GLU A 164 40.69 -35.99 16.75
CA GLU A 164 39.35 -36.46 16.38
C GLU A 164 38.87 -35.77 15.08
N GLN A 165 38.30 -36.53 14.13
CA GLN A 165 37.66 -35.97 12.95
C GLN A 165 36.29 -35.38 13.32
N LYS A 166 36.05 -34.10 13.00
CA LYS A 166 34.72 -33.48 13.13
C LYS A 166 33.72 -34.19 12.22
N THR A 167 32.48 -34.37 12.67
CA THR A 167 31.44 -35.01 11.85
C THR A 167 31.01 -34.09 10.70
N THR A 168 30.40 -34.69 9.66
CA THR A 168 29.87 -33.91 8.51
C THR A 168 28.81 -32.89 8.96
N GLU A 169 28.00 -33.23 9.97
CA GLU A 169 26.99 -32.33 10.53
C GLU A 169 27.62 -31.12 11.21
N GLN A 170 28.64 -31.31 12.05
CA GLN A 170 29.35 -30.22 12.72
C GLN A 170 30.01 -29.26 11.71
N ILE A 171 30.62 -29.81 10.65
CA ILE A 171 31.20 -29.00 9.57
C ILE A 171 30.12 -28.19 8.84
N ASN A 172 28.94 -28.77 8.60
CA ASN A 172 27.84 -28.07 7.95
C ASN A 172 27.24 -26.96 8.84
N GLU A 173 27.13 -27.19 10.14
CA GLU A 173 26.69 -26.16 11.11
C GLU A 173 27.67 -24.99 11.19
N GLU A 174 28.99 -25.27 11.29
CA GLU A 174 30.03 -24.23 11.29
C GLU A 174 30.01 -23.42 9.98
N ARG A 175 29.83 -24.08 8.83
CA ARG A 175 29.70 -23.39 7.53
C ARG A 175 28.45 -22.52 7.46
N LYS A 176 27.32 -22.99 8.01
CA LYS A 176 26.07 -22.23 8.06
C LYS A 176 26.23 -20.98 8.94
N SER A 177 26.83 -21.12 10.12
CA SER A 177 27.12 -20.01 11.03
C SER A 177 28.08 -18.99 10.41
N ALA A 178 29.18 -19.44 9.79
CA ALA A 178 30.13 -18.54 9.12
C ALA A 178 29.50 -17.79 7.93
N PHE A 179 28.59 -18.43 7.20
CA PHE A 179 27.83 -17.76 6.14
C PHE A 179 26.88 -16.70 6.69
N GLU A 180 26.15 -17.02 7.77
CA GLU A 180 25.25 -16.08 8.46
C GLU A 180 26.01 -14.86 8.97
N ASP A 181 27.16 -15.04 9.64
CA ASP A 181 28.01 -13.95 10.11
C ASP A 181 28.48 -13.03 8.98
N LYS A 182 28.94 -13.63 7.87
CA LYS A 182 29.36 -12.87 6.68
C LYS A 182 28.19 -12.06 6.10
N TYR A 183 26.99 -12.61 6.12
CA TYR A 183 25.79 -11.92 5.64
C TYR A 183 25.37 -10.78 6.60
N ILE A 184 25.43 -10.99 7.92
CA ILE A 184 25.20 -9.95 8.93
C ILE A 184 26.19 -8.79 8.75
N GLN A 185 27.48 -9.08 8.53
CA GLN A 185 28.49 -8.06 8.27
C GLN A 185 28.18 -7.24 7.00
N LYS A 186 27.73 -7.89 5.93
CA LYS A 186 27.26 -7.21 4.71
C LYS A 186 26.11 -6.25 5.01
N ILE A 187 25.11 -6.71 5.76
CA ILE A 187 23.92 -5.90 6.12
C ILE A 187 24.31 -4.71 7.00
N ASN A 188 25.17 -4.91 8.01
CA ASN A 188 25.67 -3.83 8.85
C ASN A 188 26.43 -2.77 8.02
N LYS A 189 27.26 -3.20 7.06
CA LYS A 189 27.94 -2.26 6.15
C LYS A 189 26.96 -1.42 5.33
N GLN A 190 25.87 -2.03 4.83
CA GLN A 190 24.82 -1.30 4.11
C GLN A 190 24.07 -0.32 5.03
N TYR A 191 23.82 -0.71 6.28
CA TYR A 191 23.19 0.15 7.28
C TYR A 191 24.03 1.41 7.53
N GLU A 192 25.34 1.25 7.76
CA GLU A 192 26.26 2.37 7.95
C GLU A 192 26.34 3.28 6.71
N GLN A 193 26.30 2.71 5.51
CA GLN A 193 26.24 3.49 4.26
C GLN A 193 24.98 4.37 4.16
N ILE A 194 23.82 3.86 4.60
CA ILE A 194 22.57 4.64 4.62
C ILE A 194 22.67 5.78 5.63
N LEU A 195 23.20 5.51 6.83
CA LEU A 195 23.39 6.56 7.85
C LEU A 195 24.34 7.66 7.37
N ALA A 196 25.42 7.28 6.68
CA ALA A 196 26.37 8.22 6.10
C ALA A 196 25.75 9.08 4.97
N GLY A 197 24.68 8.61 4.33
CA GLY A 197 23.96 9.34 3.28
C GLY A 197 22.96 10.39 3.79
N PHE A 198 22.69 10.46 5.10
CA PHE A 198 21.81 11.50 5.66
C PHE A 198 22.52 12.86 5.72
N SER A 199 21.76 13.94 5.48
CA SER A 199 22.27 15.30 5.63
C SER A 199 22.71 15.57 7.06
N GLN A 200 23.76 16.39 7.22
CA GLN A 200 24.36 16.68 8.52
C GLN A 200 23.34 17.25 9.53
N ASP A 201 22.41 18.09 9.06
CA ASP A 201 21.38 18.74 9.87
C ASP A 201 20.27 17.79 10.37
N ASN A 202 20.02 16.67 9.67
CA ASN A 202 18.92 15.75 9.98
C ASN A 202 19.39 14.37 10.45
N ARG A 203 20.68 14.04 10.33
CA ARG A 203 21.24 12.73 10.66
C ARG A 203 20.90 12.28 12.08
N ALA A 204 21.14 13.14 13.08
CA ALA A 204 20.86 12.82 14.49
C ALA A 204 19.36 12.54 14.74
N LYS A 205 18.47 13.35 14.12
CA LYS A 205 17.00 13.15 14.20
C LYS A 205 16.60 11.80 13.60
N LYS A 206 17.15 11.45 12.43
CA LYS A 206 16.86 10.18 11.73
C LYS A 206 17.40 8.97 12.49
N GLU A 207 18.63 9.03 12.99
CA GLU A 207 19.23 7.95 13.81
C GLU A 207 18.43 7.71 15.10
N THR A 208 17.95 8.78 15.74
CA THR A 208 17.07 8.69 16.92
C THR A 208 15.74 8.03 16.59
N ALA A 209 15.11 8.44 15.48
CA ALA A 209 13.84 7.85 15.02
C ALA A 209 13.98 6.35 14.69
N ILE A 210 15.05 5.98 13.98
CA ILE A 210 15.37 4.58 13.64
C ILE A 210 15.59 3.76 14.92
N SER A 211 16.41 4.26 15.85
CA SER A 211 16.75 3.55 17.09
C SER A 211 15.52 3.36 17.98
N LYS A 212 14.68 4.39 18.09
CA LYS A 212 13.41 4.31 18.82
C LYS A 212 12.48 3.27 18.21
N ALA A 213 12.26 3.33 16.90
CA ALA A 213 11.42 2.37 16.19
C ALA A 213 11.94 0.93 16.34
N TYR A 214 13.25 0.73 16.16
CA TYR A 214 13.91 -0.56 16.31
C TYR A 214 13.77 -1.12 17.72
N ASN A 215 14.08 -0.35 18.77
CA ASN A 215 14.02 -0.82 20.14
C ASN A 215 12.59 -1.21 20.54
N THR A 216 11.60 -0.39 20.19
CA THR A 216 10.19 -0.69 20.46
C THR A 216 9.73 -1.96 19.73
N LEU A 217 10.03 -2.06 18.43
CA LEU A 217 9.56 -3.16 17.61
C LEU A 217 10.28 -4.48 17.94
N SER A 218 11.61 -4.45 18.05
CA SER A 218 12.41 -5.62 18.43
C SER A 218 12.03 -6.16 19.81
N GLY A 219 11.76 -5.27 20.78
CA GLY A 219 11.29 -5.69 22.10
C GLY A 219 9.96 -6.44 22.03
N ARG A 220 8.99 -5.91 21.27
CA ARG A 220 7.70 -6.57 21.06
C ARG A 220 7.84 -7.92 20.34
N LEU A 221 8.64 -7.99 19.29
CA LEU A 221 8.87 -9.22 18.51
C LEU A 221 9.59 -10.30 19.32
N GLN A 222 10.50 -9.93 20.23
CA GLN A 222 11.15 -10.88 21.15
C GLN A 222 10.16 -11.47 22.17
N THR A 223 9.21 -10.68 22.65
CA THR A 223 8.18 -11.12 23.61
C THR A 223 7.03 -11.92 22.96
N GLN A 224 7.05 -12.11 21.64
CA GLN A 224 6.04 -12.88 20.93
C GLN A 224 6.14 -14.36 21.31
N ALA A 225 5.12 -14.88 22.00
CA ALA A 225 5.15 -16.21 22.60
C ALA A 225 5.09 -17.38 21.59
N VAL A 226 4.72 -17.13 20.33
CA VAL A 226 4.59 -18.17 19.29
C VAL A 226 5.03 -17.62 17.94
N TRP A 227 6.11 -18.18 17.41
CA TRP A 227 6.52 -18.06 16.01
C TRP A 227 6.21 -19.37 15.27
N PRO A 228 6.02 -19.35 13.93
CA PRO A 228 6.00 -20.59 13.14
C PRO A 228 7.26 -21.44 13.36
N GLU A 229 7.15 -22.77 13.31
CA GLU A 229 8.28 -23.69 13.56
C GLU A 229 9.51 -23.41 12.67
N ASP A 230 9.30 -22.83 11.49
CA ASP A 230 10.34 -22.51 10.51
C ASP A 230 10.88 -21.07 10.62
N PHE A 231 10.56 -20.35 11.71
CA PHE A 231 11.01 -18.98 11.93
C PHE A 231 11.60 -18.76 13.33
N ASN A 232 12.77 -18.12 13.36
CA ASN A 232 13.43 -17.67 14.58
C ASN A 232 13.76 -16.18 14.48
N PHE A 233 13.44 -15.40 15.51
CA PHE A 233 13.81 -13.98 15.60
C PHE A 233 15.20 -13.81 16.24
N GLY A 234 16.24 -14.21 15.50
CA GLY A 234 17.64 -14.18 15.90
C GLY A 234 18.39 -12.90 15.52
N ASP A 235 19.72 -12.94 15.56
CA ASP A 235 20.58 -11.79 15.30
C ASP A 235 20.55 -11.35 13.83
N LEU A 236 20.40 -12.29 12.89
CA LEU A 236 20.17 -11.97 11.50
C LEU A 236 18.89 -11.13 11.33
N GLN A 237 17.76 -11.59 11.87
CA GLN A 237 16.46 -10.91 11.74
C GLN A 237 16.47 -9.52 12.38
N LYS A 238 17.13 -9.37 13.54
CA LYS A 238 17.35 -8.06 14.18
C LYS A 238 18.12 -7.11 13.27
N THR A 239 19.19 -7.61 12.65
CA THR A 239 20.06 -6.81 11.76
C THR A 239 19.31 -6.40 10.49
N VAL A 240 18.58 -7.34 9.86
CA VAL A 240 17.74 -7.08 8.69
C VAL A 240 16.65 -6.06 9.01
N LEU A 241 15.97 -6.19 10.15
CA LEU A 241 14.93 -5.25 10.58
C LEU A 241 15.47 -3.83 10.73
N LYS A 242 16.64 -3.70 11.37
CA LYS A 242 17.32 -2.41 11.57
C LYS A 242 17.69 -1.75 10.23
N LEU A 243 18.20 -2.53 9.26
CA LEU A 243 18.48 -2.04 7.91
C LEU A 243 17.21 -1.57 7.18
N LYS A 244 16.12 -2.33 7.24
CA LYS A 244 14.85 -1.98 6.57
C LYS A 244 14.22 -0.72 7.15
N LEU A 245 14.29 -0.53 8.47
CA LEU A 245 13.90 0.73 9.12
C LEU A 245 14.75 1.90 8.59
N ALA A 246 16.08 1.74 8.52
CA ALA A 246 16.95 2.79 8.00
C ALA A 246 16.57 3.21 6.56
N ARG A 247 16.29 2.23 5.68
CA ARG A 247 15.82 2.48 4.31
C ARG A 247 14.50 3.25 4.28
N HIS A 248 13.53 2.88 5.12
CA HIS A 248 12.24 3.59 5.21
C HIS A 248 12.41 5.07 5.56
N PHE A 249 13.27 5.36 6.53
CA PHE A 249 13.52 6.74 6.97
C PHE A 249 14.36 7.57 5.98
N GLN A 250 14.87 7.00 4.88
CA GLN A 250 15.45 7.80 3.79
C GLN A 250 14.41 8.73 3.16
N GLN A 251 13.17 8.26 3.02
CA GLN A 251 12.09 8.98 2.34
C GLN A 251 10.95 9.39 3.28
N ASN A 252 10.88 8.82 4.49
CA ASN A 252 9.78 9.03 5.43
C ASN A 252 10.24 9.61 6.78
N GLU A 253 9.38 10.33 7.47
CA GLU A 253 9.67 10.91 8.80
C GLU A 253 9.14 10.08 9.97
N THR A 254 8.10 9.28 9.73
CA THR A 254 7.40 8.51 10.76
C THR A 254 7.03 7.12 10.22
N ILE A 255 6.64 6.24 11.13
CA ILE A 255 6.07 4.92 10.82
C ILE A 255 5.12 4.51 11.94
N ASP A 256 3.98 3.92 11.61
CA ASP A 256 3.07 3.33 12.59
C ASP A 256 3.66 2.01 13.10
N LEU A 257 4.14 2.00 14.35
CA LEU A 257 4.78 0.85 14.97
C LEU A 257 3.80 -0.27 15.31
N ASN A 258 2.51 0.02 15.47
CA ASN A 258 1.51 -1.02 15.70
C ASN A 258 1.22 -1.75 14.40
N ASN A 259 0.93 -0.99 13.34
CA ASN A 259 0.67 -1.55 12.02
C ASN A 259 1.89 -2.35 11.51
N LEU A 260 3.09 -1.81 11.66
CA LEU A 260 4.31 -2.52 11.30
C LEU A 260 4.53 -3.80 12.12
N PHE A 261 4.22 -3.79 13.42
CA PHE A 261 4.32 -4.99 14.24
C PHE A 261 3.38 -6.09 13.77
N ASP A 262 2.13 -5.74 13.47
CA ASP A 262 1.13 -6.69 12.98
C ASP A 262 1.53 -7.24 11.61
N ALA A 263 1.99 -6.39 10.69
CA ALA A 263 2.48 -6.77 9.37
C ALA A 263 3.69 -7.73 9.41
N VAL A 264 4.68 -7.45 10.26
CA VAL A 264 5.85 -8.34 10.45
C VAL A 264 5.44 -9.66 11.10
N THR A 265 4.49 -9.62 12.04
CA THR A 265 3.97 -10.83 12.70
C THR A 265 3.20 -11.71 11.72
N GLU A 266 2.42 -11.11 10.81
CA GLU A 266 1.70 -11.83 9.76
C GLU A 266 2.65 -12.42 8.69
N THR A 267 3.74 -11.71 8.36
CA THR A 267 4.70 -12.14 7.32
C THR A 267 6.14 -12.18 7.88
N PRO A 268 6.45 -13.10 8.82
CA PRO A 268 7.74 -13.11 9.52
C PRO A 268 8.95 -13.32 8.60
N LYS A 269 8.78 -14.10 7.53
CA LYS A 269 9.84 -14.35 6.54
C LYS A 269 10.32 -13.08 5.83
N PHE A 270 9.58 -11.97 5.90
CA PHE A 270 9.99 -10.68 5.35
C PHE A 270 11.33 -10.17 5.91
N ILE A 271 11.69 -10.58 7.14
CA ILE A 271 12.96 -10.21 7.78
C ILE A 271 14.02 -11.31 7.74
N ASN A 272 13.86 -12.34 6.89
CA ASN A 272 14.91 -13.34 6.66
C ASN A 272 16.02 -12.87 5.71
N ASN A 273 15.77 -11.81 4.93
CA ASN A 273 16.74 -11.24 4.00
C ASN A 273 16.53 -9.74 3.81
N ASP A 274 17.48 -9.09 3.14
CA ASP A 274 17.50 -7.65 2.90
C ASP A 274 16.63 -7.17 1.73
N SER A 275 15.82 -8.03 1.10
CA SER A 275 14.95 -7.63 -0.04
C SER A 275 13.59 -7.11 0.41
N GLY A 276 12.98 -6.20 -0.37
CA GLY A 276 11.64 -5.63 -0.09
C GLY A 276 11.65 -4.45 0.89
N SER A 277 10.70 -3.52 0.68
CA SER A 277 10.54 -2.28 1.46
C SER A 277 9.46 -2.41 2.53
N LEU A 278 9.56 -1.60 3.60
CA LEU A 278 8.50 -1.53 4.62
C LEU A 278 7.20 -0.98 4.06
N HIS A 279 7.27 -0.05 3.09
CA HIS A 279 6.10 0.47 2.40
C HIS A 279 5.29 -0.66 1.72
N ARG A 280 5.96 -1.51 0.93
CA ARG A 280 5.27 -2.64 0.26
C ARG A 280 4.75 -3.69 1.26
N LEU A 281 5.46 -3.91 2.37
CA LEU A 281 4.96 -4.80 3.43
C LEU A 281 3.65 -4.27 4.03
N LEU A 282 3.61 -2.98 4.37
CA LEU A 282 2.43 -2.34 4.95
C LEU A 282 1.25 -2.34 3.97
N GLU A 283 1.50 -2.03 2.70
CA GLU A 283 0.49 -2.09 1.63
C GLU A 283 -0.10 -3.50 1.49
N VAL A 284 0.75 -4.53 1.42
CA VAL A 284 0.28 -5.93 1.35
C VAL A 284 -0.45 -6.36 2.63
N HIS A 285 -0.02 -5.89 3.81
CA HIS A 285 -0.72 -6.16 5.06
C HIS A 285 -2.11 -5.51 5.10
N GLU A 286 -2.24 -4.29 4.60
CA GLU A 286 -3.51 -3.61 4.45
C GLU A 286 -4.43 -4.35 3.47
N GLU A 287 -3.92 -4.74 2.29
CA GLU A 287 -4.65 -5.56 1.31
C GLU A 287 -5.13 -6.89 1.94
N LYS A 288 -4.25 -7.62 2.64
CA LYS A 288 -4.60 -8.87 3.32
C LYS A 288 -5.62 -8.67 4.43
N THR A 289 -5.49 -7.58 5.19
CA THR A 289 -6.43 -7.23 6.26
C THR A 289 -7.81 -6.98 5.67
N LEU A 290 -7.91 -6.20 4.58
CA LEU A 290 -9.17 -5.97 3.86
C LEU A 290 -9.75 -7.26 3.26
N GLN A 291 -8.91 -8.14 2.71
CA GLN A 291 -9.34 -9.44 2.20
C GLN A 291 -9.86 -10.36 3.32
N LYS A 292 -9.16 -10.45 4.44
CA LYS A 292 -9.57 -11.27 5.60
C LYS A 292 -10.85 -10.73 6.24
N ILE A 293 -11.00 -9.40 6.28
CA ILE A 293 -12.23 -8.73 6.65
C ILE A 293 -13.37 -9.19 5.71
N ALA A 294 -13.17 -9.17 4.40
CA ALA A 294 -14.16 -9.62 3.43
C ALA A 294 -14.50 -11.12 3.61
N GLU A 295 -13.50 -11.96 3.87
CA GLU A 295 -13.67 -13.41 4.03
C GLU A 295 -14.40 -13.78 5.32
N ILE A 296 -14.04 -13.21 6.47
CA ILE A 296 -14.76 -13.44 7.74
C ILE A 296 -16.22 -13.01 7.63
N ARG A 297 -16.49 -11.93 6.90
CA ARG A 297 -17.87 -11.46 6.68
C ARG A 297 -18.64 -12.36 5.73
N LYS A 298 -18.00 -12.85 4.66
CA LYS A 298 -18.56 -13.91 3.81
C LYS A 298 -18.94 -15.16 4.64
N GLN A 299 -18.06 -15.59 5.54
CA GLN A 299 -18.33 -16.73 6.43
C GLN A 299 -19.51 -16.44 7.39
N ARG A 300 -19.62 -15.23 7.95
CA ARG A 300 -20.78 -14.83 8.78
C ARG A 300 -22.08 -14.88 7.98
N ALA A 301 -22.07 -14.42 6.73
CA ALA A 301 -23.23 -14.44 5.84
C ALA A 301 -23.66 -15.86 5.43
N GLU A 302 -22.70 -16.77 5.25
CA GLU A 302 -22.96 -18.19 4.98
C GLU A 302 -23.59 -18.89 6.21
N MET A 303 -23.18 -18.54 7.43
CA MET A 303 -23.72 -19.12 8.67
C MET A 303 -25.13 -18.64 9.04
N THR A 304 -25.59 -17.50 8.55
CA THR A 304 -26.94 -16.97 8.82
C THR A 304 -28.03 -17.49 7.87
N GLY A 305 -27.71 -18.47 7.01
CA GLY A 305 -28.72 -19.23 6.27
C GLY A 305 -29.18 -18.60 4.95
N GLY A 306 -28.24 -18.14 4.12
CA GLY A 306 -28.36 -18.19 2.67
C GLY A 306 -29.52 -17.44 2.01
N LYS A 307 -29.24 -16.20 1.58
CA LYS A 307 -29.54 -15.78 0.19
C LYS A 307 -28.23 -15.29 -0.42
N GLU A 308 -27.92 -15.77 -1.62
CA GLU A 308 -26.69 -15.53 -2.41
C GLU A 308 -26.35 -14.06 -2.72
N GLU A 309 -26.98 -13.08 -2.06
CA GLU A 309 -26.82 -11.64 -2.30
C GLU A 309 -26.00 -10.91 -1.20
N SER A 310 -25.61 -11.61 -0.13
CA SER A 310 -24.78 -11.07 0.96
C SER A 310 -23.28 -11.19 0.65
N ASN A 311 -22.83 -10.50 -0.39
CA ASN A 311 -21.43 -10.09 -0.49
C ASN A 311 -21.22 -8.95 0.53
N PRO A 312 -20.17 -8.91 1.38
CA PRO A 312 -19.90 -7.74 2.22
C PRO A 312 -19.68 -6.49 1.37
N TYR A 313 -19.91 -5.32 1.96
CA TYR A 313 -19.58 -4.04 1.35
C TYR A 313 -18.12 -4.04 0.89
N GLU A 314 -17.84 -3.34 -0.19
CA GLU A 314 -16.49 -3.27 -0.75
C GLU A 314 -15.67 -2.27 0.06
N ALA A 315 -14.62 -2.72 0.73
CA ALA A 315 -13.64 -1.80 1.31
C ALA A 315 -12.85 -1.17 0.16
N LEU A 316 -12.97 0.14 -0.01
CA LEU A 316 -12.30 0.86 -1.10
C LEU A 316 -10.84 1.10 -0.75
N PHE A 317 -10.58 1.75 0.40
CA PHE A 317 -9.22 2.09 0.85
C PHE A 317 -9.21 2.56 2.31
N THR A 318 -8.04 2.48 2.94
CA THR A 318 -7.70 3.02 4.26
C THR A 318 -7.30 4.50 4.16
N THR A 319 -7.63 5.30 5.18
CA THR A 319 -7.13 6.69 5.23
C THR A 319 -5.64 6.70 5.53
N ALA A 320 -4.96 7.79 5.20
CA ALA A 320 -3.50 7.92 5.39
C ALA A 320 -3.05 7.74 6.86
N SER A 321 -3.95 7.91 7.83
CA SER A 321 -3.65 7.63 9.24
C SER A 321 -3.71 6.15 9.63
N GLY A 322 -4.27 5.29 8.77
CA GLY A 322 -4.55 3.88 9.04
C GLY A 322 -5.64 3.63 10.09
N LYS A 323 -6.29 4.69 10.61
CA LYS A 323 -7.33 4.57 11.66
C LYS A 323 -8.72 4.30 11.11
N TYR A 324 -8.98 4.79 9.89
CA TYR A 324 -10.29 4.72 9.26
C TYR A 324 -10.18 4.13 7.86
N TYR A 325 -11.30 3.68 7.32
CA TYR A 325 -11.39 3.24 5.94
C TYR A 325 -12.75 3.60 5.37
N LEU A 326 -12.78 3.73 4.04
CA LEU A 326 -14.01 3.99 3.28
C LEU A 326 -14.49 2.68 2.66
N ALA A 327 -15.76 2.38 2.87
CA ALA A 327 -16.46 1.22 2.34
C ALA A 327 -17.60 1.65 1.43
N ARG A 328 -17.93 0.84 0.42
CA ARG A 328 -19.08 1.04 -0.47
C ARG A 328 -20.17 0.01 -0.16
N LEU A 329 -21.36 0.50 0.19
CA LEU A 329 -22.52 -0.33 0.50
C LEU A 329 -23.21 -0.77 -0.80
N LEU A 330 -23.25 -2.08 -1.06
CA LEU A 330 -23.64 -2.65 -2.35
C LEU A 330 -25.11 -3.10 -2.47
N ASN A 331 -25.79 -3.35 -1.35
CA ASN A 331 -27.09 -4.02 -1.34
C ASN A 331 -27.98 -3.54 -0.17
N MET A 332 -29.27 -3.91 -0.23
CA MET A 332 -30.26 -3.51 0.77
C MET A 332 -29.89 -3.92 2.21
N PRO A 333 -29.43 -5.16 2.47
CA PRO A 333 -29.01 -5.55 3.82
C PRO A 333 -27.95 -4.62 4.43
N HIS A 334 -26.94 -4.21 3.67
CA HIS A 334 -25.94 -3.27 4.18
C HIS A 334 -26.53 -1.90 4.51
N LEU A 335 -27.41 -1.39 3.65
CA LEU A 335 -28.06 -0.11 3.88
C LEU A 335 -28.90 -0.16 5.17
N GLN A 336 -29.57 -1.29 5.42
CA GLN A 336 -30.36 -1.52 6.63
C GLN A 336 -29.48 -1.63 7.88
N GLU A 337 -28.44 -2.46 7.86
CA GLU A 337 -27.49 -2.60 8.97
C GLU A 337 -26.82 -1.26 9.31
N GLU A 338 -26.39 -0.53 8.28
CA GLU A 338 -25.81 0.80 8.44
C GLU A 338 -26.81 1.79 9.05
N SER A 339 -28.04 1.82 8.53
CA SER A 339 -29.11 2.70 9.02
C SER A 339 -29.49 2.39 10.47
N GLU A 340 -29.56 1.12 10.84
CA GLU A 340 -29.84 0.68 12.20
C GLU A 340 -28.74 1.11 13.17
N TYR A 341 -27.47 0.90 12.80
CA TYR A 341 -26.34 1.29 13.64
C TYR A 341 -26.24 2.81 13.79
N MET A 342 -26.35 3.53 12.67
CA MET A 342 -26.19 4.97 12.60
C MET A 342 -27.45 5.72 13.05
N ARG A 343 -28.60 5.05 13.23
CA ARG A 343 -29.89 5.69 13.53
C ARG A 343 -30.22 6.84 12.55
N ASN A 344 -29.90 6.64 11.28
CA ASN A 344 -30.19 7.58 10.20
C ASN A 344 -30.72 6.80 8.98
N CYS A 345 -31.35 7.50 8.03
CA CYS A 345 -31.89 6.85 6.85
C CYS A 345 -30.86 6.78 5.72
N VAL A 346 -30.17 5.65 5.57
CA VAL A 346 -29.19 5.43 4.49
C VAL A 346 -29.86 4.78 3.28
N GLY A 347 -30.76 5.50 2.61
CA GLY A 347 -31.26 5.07 1.29
C GLY A 347 -31.90 3.67 1.24
N THR A 348 -32.59 3.22 2.29
CA THR A 348 -33.13 1.84 2.43
C THR A 348 -34.38 1.55 1.58
N SER A 349 -34.58 2.25 0.46
CA SER A 349 -35.71 2.07 -0.46
C SER A 349 -35.31 1.33 -1.73
N ASP A 350 -36.24 0.58 -2.32
CA ASP A 350 -35.99 -0.18 -3.56
C ASP A 350 -35.49 0.70 -4.71
N SER A 351 -35.93 1.97 -4.76
CA SER A 351 -35.43 2.93 -5.75
C SER A 351 -33.95 3.24 -5.57
N TYR A 352 -33.50 3.45 -4.34
CA TYR A 352 -32.08 3.71 -4.05
C TYR A 352 -31.21 2.53 -4.48
N VAL A 353 -31.62 1.31 -4.15
CA VAL A 353 -30.91 0.10 -4.59
C VAL A 353 -30.89 0.00 -6.11
N ASN A 354 -31.96 0.38 -6.81
CA ASN A 354 -31.97 0.43 -8.27
C ASN A 354 -31.02 1.50 -8.84
N ARG A 355 -30.89 2.67 -8.20
CA ARG A 355 -29.92 3.72 -8.60
C ARG A 355 -28.48 3.26 -8.38
N ILE A 356 -28.19 2.57 -7.27
CA ILE A 356 -26.90 1.92 -7.02
C ILE A 356 -26.59 0.89 -8.11
N LYS A 357 -27.54 -0.01 -8.42
CA LYS A 357 -27.40 -1.03 -9.48
C LYS A 357 -27.14 -0.43 -10.87
N LYS A 358 -27.66 0.76 -11.15
CA LYS A 358 -27.42 1.50 -12.40
C LYS A 358 -26.10 2.30 -12.39
N GLY A 359 -25.40 2.35 -11.26
CA GLY A 359 -24.18 3.15 -11.09
C GLY A 359 -24.43 4.65 -11.06
N GLU A 360 -25.66 5.09 -10.77
CA GLU A 360 -26.03 6.51 -10.69
C GLU A 360 -25.53 7.14 -9.39
N ILE A 361 -25.59 6.37 -8.29
CA ILE A 361 -25.13 6.77 -6.97
C ILE A 361 -24.31 5.66 -6.32
N GLU A 362 -23.41 6.05 -5.41
CA GLU A 362 -22.77 5.16 -4.47
C GLU A 362 -23.10 5.61 -3.05
N ILE A 363 -23.41 4.64 -2.19
CA ILE A 363 -23.52 4.87 -0.75
C ILE A 363 -22.22 4.39 -0.12
N LEU A 364 -21.53 5.31 0.56
CA LEU A 364 -20.25 5.06 1.18
C LEU A 364 -20.39 5.15 2.71
N SER A 365 -19.67 4.28 3.39
CA SER A 365 -19.60 4.18 4.85
C SER A 365 -18.16 4.42 5.28
N PHE A 366 -17.94 5.45 6.09
CA PHE A 366 -16.65 5.77 6.68
C PHE A 366 -16.58 5.16 8.08
N ARG A 367 -15.61 4.28 8.30
CA ARG A 367 -15.61 3.33 9.41
C ARG A 367 -14.27 3.31 10.14
N ASN A 368 -14.28 2.87 11.40
CA ASN A 368 -13.05 2.53 12.12
C ASN A 368 -12.41 1.28 11.52
N VAL A 369 -11.09 1.29 11.31
CA VAL A 369 -10.36 0.07 10.92
C VAL A 369 -10.42 -0.93 12.07
N PRO A 370 -10.96 -2.16 11.86
CA PRO A 370 -11.02 -3.16 12.91
C PRO A 370 -9.62 -3.64 13.29
N LYS A 371 -9.45 -3.99 14.56
CA LYS A 371 -8.19 -4.51 15.10
C LYS A 371 -8.33 -5.99 15.43
N PHE A 372 -7.25 -6.73 15.20
CA PHE A 372 -7.24 -8.14 15.54
C PHE A 372 -7.14 -8.32 17.06
N ASN A 373 -8.19 -8.86 17.67
CA ASN A 373 -8.22 -9.19 19.08
C ASN A 373 -7.65 -10.59 19.30
N ARG A 374 -6.44 -10.66 19.87
CA ARG A 374 -5.74 -11.93 20.14
C ARG A 374 -6.45 -12.83 21.14
N ARG A 375 -7.29 -12.27 22.03
CA ARG A 375 -8.02 -13.04 23.05
C ARG A 375 -9.22 -13.78 22.46
N THR A 376 -9.92 -13.14 21.53
CA THR A 376 -11.10 -13.70 20.86
C THR A 376 -10.76 -14.33 19.52
N ASN A 377 -9.54 -14.09 19.02
CA ASN A 377 -9.07 -14.51 17.70
C ASN A 377 -9.94 -13.93 16.56
N GLN A 378 -10.54 -12.75 16.78
CA GLN A 378 -11.48 -12.10 15.86
C GLN A 378 -11.07 -10.65 15.59
N LEU A 379 -11.46 -10.15 14.41
CA LEU A 379 -11.38 -8.72 14.08
C LEU A 379 -12.55 -7.98 14.76
N GLU A 380 -12.23 -6.98 15.58
CA GLU A 380 -13.18 -6.22 16.39
C GLU A 380 -13.04 -4.71 16.14
N GLY A 381 -14.12 -3.96 16.34
CA GLY A 381 -14.11 -2.49 16.23
C GLY A 381 -14.39 -1.94 14.82
N ASP A 382 -14.91 -2.76 13.91
CA ASP A 382 -15.45 -2.31 12.63
C ASP A 382 -16.81 -1.64 12.85
N THR A 383 -16.79 -0.32 13.03
CA THR A 383 -18.00 0.46 13.30
C THR A 383 -18.07 1.68 12.41
N PRO A 384 -19.26 1.98 11.84
CA PRO A 384 -19.44 3.17 11.03
C PRO A 384 -19.50 4.43 11.88
N ILE A 385 -19.10 5.54 11.26
CA ILE A 385 -18.97 6.86 11.89
C ILE A 385 -19.70 7.91 11.05
N LEU A 386 -19.67 7.76 9.72
CA LEU A 386 -20.23 8.71 8.78
C LEU A 386 -20.73 7.98 7.54
N THR A 387 -21.88 8.39 7.04
CA THR A 387 -22.51 7.87 5.81
C THR A 387 -22.50 8.97 4.75
N ILE A 388 -22.22 8.58 3.51
CA ILE A 388 -22.01 9.51 2.39
C ILE A 388 -22.83 9.03 1.19
N GLU A 389 -23.69 9.88 0.66
CA GLU A 389 -24.35 9.66 -0.64
C GLU A 389 -23.58 10.41 -1.73
N TYR A 390 -23.01 9.67 -2.68
CA TYR A 390 -22.21 10.20 -3.77
C TYR A 390 -22.93 10.02 -5.12
N ASP A 391 -23.23 11.13 -5.80
CA ASP A 391 -23.69 11.16 -7.19
C ASP A 391 -22.50 10.98 -8.12
N VAL A 392 -22.39 9.77 -8.68
CA VAL A 392 -21.26 9.36 -9.53
C VAL A 392 -21.22 10.14 -10.82
N LYS A 393 -22.39 10.45 -11.39
CA LYS A 393 -22.50 11.12 -12.70
C LYS A 393 -22.04 12.57 -12.62
N ASN A 394 -22.46 13.27 -11.57
CA ASN A 394 -22.20 14.70 -11.42
C ASN A 394 -20.96 15.00 -10.58
N GLY A 395 -20.41 13.98 -9.89
CA GLY A 395 -19.28 14.15 -8.98
C GLY A 395 -19.64 14.98 -7.75
N ILE A 396 -20.88 14.86 -7.27
CA ILE A 396 -21.43 15.66 -6.17
C ILE A 396 -21.66 14.73 -4.98
N ILE A 397 -21.23 15.14 -3.79
CA ILE A 397 -21.66 14.48 -2.55
C ILE A 397 -22.97 15.12 -2.12
N ASN A 398 -24.06 14.37 -2.20
CA ASN A 398 -25.41 14.83 -1.89
C ASN A 398 -25.67 14.89 -0.39
N GLN A 399 -25.12 13.92 0.36
CA GLN A 399 -25.35 13.78 1.80
C GLN A 399 -24.08 13.35 2.53
N VAL A 400 -23.86 13.90 3.71
CA VAL A 400 -22.78 13.54 4.65
C VAL A 400 -23.33 13.55 6.07
N LYS A 401 -23.77 12.39 6.57
CA LYS A 401 -24.48 12.27 7.85
C LYS A 401 -23.72 11.42 8.85
N LYS A 402 -23.58 11.93 10.07
CA LYS A 402 -23.19 11.17 11.26
C LYS A 402 -24.41 10.41 11.78
N ALA A 403 -24.24 9.76 12.93
CA ALA A 403 -25.35 9.13 13.63
C ALA A 403 -26.43 10.16 13.98
N ASP A 404 -27.69 9.73 14.05
CA ASP A 404 -28.86 10.56 14.36
C ASP A 404 -29.06 11.74 13.38
N ASP A 405 -28.70 11.56 12.11
CA ASP A 405 -28.79 12.56 11.03
C ASP A 405 -27.99 13.86 11.31
N GLU A 406 -27.02 13.82 12.23
CA GLU A 406 -26.18 14.97 12.53
C GLU A 406 -25.24 15.36 11.37
N TYR A 407 -25.02 16.66 11.20
CA TYR A 407 -24.07 17.21 10.22
C TYR A 407 -22.62 17.11 10.71
N LEU A 408 -21.70 16.85 9.78
CA LEU A 408 -20.25 16.95 10.01
C LEU A 408 -19.88 18.35 10.56
N SER A 409 -18.91 18.42 11.47
CA SER A 409 -18.48 19.62 12.17
C SER A 409 -16.97 19.85 12.06
N PRO A 410 -16.49 21.11 12.02
CA PRO A 410 -15.08 21.46 12.16
C PRO A 410 -14.37 20.86 13.38
N SER A 411 -15.13 20.57 14.44
CA SER A 411 -14.61 20.02 15.71
C SER A 411 -14.50 18.49 15.74
N ASP A 412 -14.99 17.79 14.71
CA ASP A 412 -14.97 16.32 14.71
C ASP A 412 -13.52 15.81 14.64
N PRO A 413 -13.11 14.88 15.53
CA PRO A 413 -11.70 14.47 15.65
C PRO A 413 -11.19 13.70 14.43
N TYR A 414 -12.09 13.20 13.58
CA TYR A 414 -11.82 12.46 12.35
C TYR A 414 -12.02 13.31 11.08
N LEU A 415 -12.28 14.62 11.19
CA LEU A 415 -12.53 15.47 10.02
C LEU A 415 -11.38 15.41 9.00
N LYS A 416 -10.13 15.43 9.46
CA LYS A 416 -8.95 15.34 8.57
C LYS A 416 -8.95 14.03 7.76
N ASP A 417 -9.33 12.93 8.39
CA ASP A 417 -9.42 11.61 7.76
C ASP A 417 -10.61 11.51 6.78
N VAL A 418 -11.73 12.19 7.07
CA VAL A 418 -12.86 12.31 6.13
C VAL A 418 -12.43 13.09 4.88
N LEU A 419 -11.73 14.22 5.04
CA LEU A 419 -11.22 14.99 3.92
C LEU A 419 -10.16 14.22 3.11
N ASP A 420 -9.32 13.45 3.79
CA ASP A 420 -8.39 12.51 3.13
C ASP A 420 -9.15 11.46 2.31
N ALA A 421 -10.21 10.87 2.87
CA ALA A 421 -11.03 9.89 2.16
C ALA A 421 -11.68 10.48 0.89
N PHE A 422 -12.17 11.72 0.93
CA PHE A 422 -12.69 12.39 -0.27
C PHE A 422 -11.61 12.66 -1.33
N LYS A 423 -10.38 12.98 -0.92
CA LYS A 423 -9.25 13.11 -1.86
C LYS A 423 -8.89 11.78 -2.48
N GLN A 424 -8.75 10.74 -1.67
CA GLN A 424 -8.41 9.39 -2.14
C GLN A 424 -9.49 8.82 -3.06
N LEU A 425 -10.77 9.12 -2.79
CA LEU A 425 -11.88 8.70 -3.66
C LEU A 425 -11.66 9.18 -5.12
N ARG A 426 -11.12 10.39 -5.32
CA ARG A 426 -10.80 10.94 -6.65
C ARG A 426 -9.69 10.19 -7.40
N ALA A 427 -8.90 9.37 -6.70
CA ALA A 427 -7.87 8.52 -7.30
C ALA A 427 -8.40 7.12 -7.65
N THR A 428 -9.65 6.80 -7.31
CA THR A 428 -10.28 5.49 -7.60
C THR A 428 -11.13 5.52 -8.87
N GLN A 429 -11.49 4.35 -9.38
CA GLN A 429 -12.35 4.18 -10.54
C GLN A 429 -13.71 3.59 -10.16
N SER A 430 -14.78 4.05 -10.80
CA SER A 430 -16.11 3.42 -10.72
C SER A 430 -16.10 2.04 -11.38
N ASP A 431 -17.19 1.27 -11.21
CA ASP A 431 -17.33 -0.06 -11.84
C ASP A 431 -17.21 -0.02 -13.37
N ALA A 432 -17.49 1.14 -13.98
CA ALA A 432 -17.32 1.37 -15.41
C ALA A 432 -15.88 1.69 -15.82
N GLY A 433 -14.91 1.61 -14.89
CA GLY A 433 -13.50 1.95 -15.10
C GLY A 433 -13.22 3.45 -15.24
N LYS A 434 -14.21 4.31 -14.99
CA LYS A 434 -14.05 5.78 -15.09
C LYS A 434 -13.51 6.33 -13.77
N PRO A 435 -12.52 7.24 -13.79
CA PRO A 435 -12.09 7.93 -12.58
C PRO A 435 -13.28 8.59 -11.87
N ARG A 436 -13.38 8.40 -10.56
CA ARG A 436 -14.36 9.13 -9.75
C ARG A 436 -13.93 10.59 -9.65
N GLU A 437 -14.88 11.51 -9.78
CA GLU A 437 -14.64 12.93 -9.51
C GLU A 437 -15.39 13.35 -8.26
N VAL A 438 -14.75 14.11 -7.37
CA VAL A 438 -15.43 14.74 -6.23
C VAL A 438 -15.25 16.24 -6.41
N ARG A 439 -16.27 16.87 -6.98
CA ARG A 439 -16.26 18.29 -7.36
C ARG A 439 -16.72 19.19 -6.21
N LYS A 440 -17.84 18.83 -5.59
CA LYS A 440 -18.44 19.60 -4.50
C LYS A 440 -19.20 18.72 -3.52
N ILE A 441 -19.39 19.25 -2.33
CA ILE A 441 -20.34 18.74 -1.34
C ILE A 441 -21.55 19.67 -1.35
N ASN A 442 -22.75 19.12 -1.25
CA ASN A 442 -23.95 19.94 -1.12
C ASN A 442 -23.81 20.88 0.09
N SER A 443 -24.02 22.17 -0.12
CA SER A 443 -23.75 23.21 0.89
C SER A 443 -24.60 23.01 2.16
N SER A 444 -25.78 22.41 2.04
CA SER A 444 -26.64 22.04 3.18
C SER A 444 -25.96 21.06 4.13
N GLU A 445 -25.08 20.19 3.63
CA GLU A 445 -24.38 19.19 4.44
C GLU A 445 -23.23 19.78 5.25
N LEU A 446 -22.83 21.01 4.93
CA LEU A 446 -21.72 21.72 5.58
C LEU A 446 -22.20 22.92 6.40
N ASN A 447 -23.43 22.89 6.91
CA ASN A 447 -24.03 24.00 7.68
C ASN A 447 -23.19 24.42 8.90
N ASN A 448 -22.52 23.47 9.55
CA ASN A 448 -21.65 23.75 10.71
C ASN A 448 -20.32 24.42 10.35
N PHE A 449 -19.96 24.49 9.06
CA PHE A 449 -18.73 25.14 8.59
C PHE A 449 -19.00 26.62 8.30
N LYS A 450 -18.29 27.50 8.99
CA LYS A 450 -18.29 28.94 8.74
C LYS A 450 -17.11 29.28 7.83
N VAL A 451 -17.37 30.10 6.81
CA VAL A 451 -16.36 30.57 5.86
C VAL A 451 -16.50 32.07 5.72
N ARG A 452 -15.39 32.82 5.73
CA ARG A 452 -15.44 34.28 5.61
C ARG A 452 -15.99 34.69 4.23
N PRO A 453 -16.64 35.87 4.12
CA PRO A 453 -17.03 36.42 2.83
C PRO A 453 -15.85 36.42 1.86
N TYR A 454 -16.11 36.12 0.59
CA TYR A 454 -15.09 36.04 -0.47
C TYR A 454 -13.97 35.00 -0.23
N HIS A 455 -14.13 34.09 0.73
CA HIS A 455 -13.22 32.98 0.95
C HIS A 455 -13.86 31.66 0.56
N ILE A 456 -13.00 30.68 0.30
CA ILE A 456 -13.36 29.31 -0.05
C ILE A 456 -12.63 28.40 0.92
N LEU A 457 -13.40 27.56 1.60
CA LEU A 457 -12.89 26.46 2.39
C LEU A 457 -12.55 25.30 1.47
N THR A 458 -11.28 24.92 1.49
CA THR A 458 -10.73 23.79 0.75
C THR A 458 -10.20 22.74 1.73
N ASP A 459 -9.76 21.62 1.19
CA ASP A 459 -9.03 20.59 1.93
C ASP A 459 -7.64 21.01 2.46
N GLN A 460 -7.14 22.17 2.03
CA GLN A 460 -5.90 22.79 2.50
C GLN A 460 -6.16 23.97 3.46
N GLY A 461 -7.42 24.22 3.79
CA GLY A 461 -7.86 25.32 4.61
C GLY A 461 -8.61 26.40 3.82
N GLU A 462 -8.92 27.48 4.53
CA GLU A 462 -9.68 28.60 4.00
C GLU A 462 -8.76 29.60 3.29
N VAL A 463 -9.08 29.93 2.04
CA VAL A 463 -8.30 30.83 1.18
C VAL A 463 -9.21 31.87 0.53
N HIS A 464 -8.72 33.09 0.35
CA HIS A 464 -9.47 34.09 -0.41
C HIS A 464 -9.59 33.64 -1.88
N PHE A 465 -10.74 33.83 -2.52
CA PHE A 465 -11.00 33.25 -3.85
C PHE A 465 -10.01 33.73 -4.92
N ARG A 466 -9.45 34.94 -4.79
CA ARG A 466 -8.43 35.46 -5.72
C ARG A 466 -7.09 34.74 -5.60
N ASP A 467 -6.81 34.12 -4.46
CA ASP A 467 -5.52 33.50 -4.17
C ASP A 467 -5.56 31.98 -4.38
N ILE A 468 -6.74 31.39 -4.58
CA ILE A 468 -6.85 29.97 -4.87
C ILE A 468 -6.16 29.64 -6.20
N ASN A 469 -5.31 28.62 -6.19
CA ASN A 469 -4.68 28.07 -7.38
C ASN A 469 -5.50 26.87 -7.86
N MET A 470 -6.17 27.01 -9.00
CA MET A 470 -6.97 25.93 -9.57
C MET A 470 -6.13 24.87 -10.28
N ASP A 471 -4.86 25.14 -10.59
CA ASP A 471 -3.97 24.20 -11.29
C ASP A 471 -3.56 23.02 -10.40
N VAL A 472 -3.62 23.18 -9.07
CA VAL A 472 -3.43 22.08 -8.10
C VAL A 472 -4.73 21.31 -7.78
N ASN A 473 -5.84 21.68 -8.44
CA ASN A 473 -7.15 21.03 -8.35
C ASN A 473 -7.63 20.75 -6.89
N PRO A 474 -7.70 21.79 -6.04
CA PRO A 474 -8.08 21.63 -4.63
C PRO A 474 -9.50 21.10 -4.49
N LEU A 475 -9.77 20.36 -3.41
CA LEU A 475 -11.12 19.90 -3.11
C LEU A 475 -11.91 21.07 -2.50
N ILE A 476 -12.87 21.60 -3.26
CA ILE A 476 -13.73 22.70 -2.82
C ILE A 476 -14.80 22.15 -1.88
N LEU A 477 -14.78 22.59 -0.62
CA LEU A 477 -15.75 22.15 0.39
C LEU A 477 -16.93 23.11 0.45
N LYS A 478 -16.68 24.38 0.76
CA LYS A 478 -17.73 25.39 0.96
C LYS A 478 -17.20 26.78 0.65
N SER A 479 -18.02 27.65 0.09
CA SER A 479 -17.73 29.08 -0.05
C SER A 479 -18.38 29.90 1.07
N GLY A 480 -17.75 31.01 1.42
CA GLY A 480 -18.43 32.08 2.13
C GLY A 480 -19.35 32.84 1.18
N THR A 481 -20.09 33.81 1.74
CA THR A 481 -20.94 34.69 0.92
C THR A 481 -20.11 35.45 -0.10
N MET A 482 -20.61 35.51 -1.33
CA MET A 482 -19.98 36.19 -2.46
C MET A 482 -21.07 36.94 -3.21
N GLU A 483 -20.99 38.26 -3.24
CA GLU A 483 -21.90 39.09 -4.01
C GLU A 483 -21.13 39.68 -5.18
N LEU A 484 -21.43 39.22 -6.39
CA LEU A 484 -20.90 39.84 -7.59
C LEU A 484 -21.59 41.18 -7.86
N THR A 485 -20.98 42.28 -7.40
CA THR A 485 -21.40 43.65 -7.70
C THR A 485 -20.78 44.16 -9.00
N SER A 486 -21.22 45.33 -9.49
CA SER A 486 -20.58 46.01 -10.64
C SER A 486 -19.08 46.27 -10.44
N ASP A 487 -18.62 46.31 -9.19
CA ASP A 487 -17.23 46.61 -8.83
C ASP A 487 -16.31 45.38 -8.89
N ILE A 488 -16.87 44.18 -9.05
CA ILE A 488 -16.09 42.95 -9.25
C ILE A 488 -15.77 42.78 -10.73
N SER A 489 -14.48 42.59 -11.03
CA SER A 489 -13.99 42.51 -12.40
C SER A 489 -14.49 41.26 -13.13
N GLN A 490 -14.62 41.33 -14.46
CA GLN A 490 -14.86 40.16 -15.31
C GLN A 490 -13.82 39.03 -15.05
N LYS A 491 -12.58 39.39 -14.70
CA LYS A 491 -11.52 38.44 -14.37
C LYS A 491 -11.84 37.64 -13.11
N ASP A 492 -12.39 38.30 -12.10
CA ASP A 492 -12.84 37.64 -10.88
C ASP A 492 -14.04 36.73 -11.16
N ALA A 493 -15.01 37.19 -11.96
CA ALA A 493 -16.16 36.38 -12.37
C ALA A 493 -15.73 35.11 -13.15
N ALA A 494 -14.80 35.25 -14.11
CA ALA A 494 -14.23 34.12 -14.83
C ALA A 494 -13.54 33.11 -13.88
N LYS A 495 -12.75 33.63 -12.93
CA LYS A 495 -12.09 32.79 -11.93
C LYS A 495 -13.11 32.03 -11.07
N LEU A 496 -14.16 32.70 -10.64
CA LEU A 496 -15.22 32.10 -9.83
C LEU A 496 -16.04 31.06 -10.62
N MET A 497 -16.35 31.30 -11.90
CA MET A 497 -16.94 30.29 -12.79
C MET A 497 -16.04 29.06 -12.95
N ARG A 498 -14.72 29.25 -13.08
CA ARG A 498 -13.78 28.12 -13.10
C ARG A 498 -13.79 27.34 -11.79
N ILE A 499 -13.92 28.01 -10.64
CA ILE A 499 -13.95 27.37 -9.31
C ILE A 499 -15.25 26.57 -9.10
N PHE A 500 -16.42 27.16 -9.31
CA PHE A 500 -17.70 26.54 -8.91
C PHE A 500 -18.37 25.73 -10.01
N GLU A 501 -18.10 26.04 -11.27
CA GLU A 501 -18.80 25.45 -12.42
C GLU A 501 -17.85 24.70 -13.34
N ASN A 502 -16.53 24.79 -13.10
CA ASN A 502 -15.50 24.27 -13.99
C ASN A 502 -15.64 24.79 -15.43
N VAL A 503 -16.07 26.05 -15.56
CA VAL A 503 -16.20 26.76 -16.84
C VAL A 503 -15.00 27.68 -17.01
N ASP A 504 -14.15 27.40 -18.00
CA ASP A 504 -13.05 28.29 -18.36
C ASP A 504 -13.53 29.25 -19.46
N ILE A 505 -13.63 30.53 -19.12
CA ILE A 505 -14.18 31.58 -19.97
C ILE A 505 -13.27 32.80 -19.91
N GLU A 506 -12.99 33.39 -21.07
CA GLU A 506 -12.23 34.63 -21.13
C GLU A 506 -13.03 35.76 -20.47
N PRO A 507 -12.40 36.59 -19.61
CA PRO A 507 -13.09 37.69 -18.94
C PRO A 507 -13.90 38.59 -19.88
N SER A 508 -13.36 38.89 -21.07
CA SER A 508 -14.03 39.72 -22.09
C SER A 508 -15.34 39.14 -22.62
N LYS A 509 -15.59 37.84 -22.44
CA LYS A 509 -16.84 37.17 -22.85
C LYS A 509 -17.90 37.16 -21.75
N ILE A 510 -17.66 37.82 -20.62
CA ILE A 510 -18.60 37.93 -19.50
C ILE A 510 -19.24 39.31 -19.50
N ALA A 511 -20.54 39.40 -19.77
CA ALA A 511 -21.31 40.62 -19.61
C ALA A 511 -21.80 40.75 -18.15
N ARG A 512 -21.70 41.95 -17.59
CA ARG A 512 -22.17 42.32 -16.24
C ARG A 512 -23.42 43.20 -16.28
N THR A 513 -23.66 43.83 -17.42
CA THR A 513 -24.84 44.64 -17.71
C THR A 513 -25.48 44.20 -19.03
N PRO A 514 -26.79 44.34 -19.22
CA PRO A 514 -27.44 43.97 -20.49
C PRO A 514 -26.82 44.63 -21.72
N GLN A 515 -26.30 45.86 -21.57
CA GLN A 515 -25.69 46.64 -22.65
C GLN A 515 -24.31 46.10 -23.09
N GLU A 516 -23.66 45.28 -22.27
CA GLU A 516 -22.39 44.62 -22.61
C GLU A 516 -22.60 43.36 -23.45
N ILE A 517 -23.83 42.82 -23.54
CA ILE A 517 -24.11 41.60 -24.29
C ILE A 517 -23.98 41.86 -25.79
N ASN A 518 -23.14 41.06 -26.44
CA ASN A 518 -22.85 41.11 -27.87
C ASN A 518 -22.54 39.68 -28.40
N GLU A 519 -22.21 39.55 -29.69
CA GLU A 519 -21.95 38.28 -30.36
C GLU A 519 -20.79 37.44 -29.79
N THR A 520 -19.90 38.05 -28.99
CA THR A 520 -18.80 37.34 -28.32
C THR A 520 -19.13 36.91 -26.89
N THR A 521 -20.24 37.41 -26.33
CA THR A 521 -20.65 37.14 -24.96
C THR A 521 -21.04 35.67 -24.79
N LYS A 522 -20.46 35.01 -23.79
CA LYS A 522 -20.74 33.60 -23.44
C LYS A 522 -21.37 33.45 -22.06
N ALA A 523 -21.11 34.38 -21.16
CA ALA A 523 -21.77 34.43 -19.86
C ALA A 523 -22.33 35.81 -19.56
N TYR A 524 -23.47 35.84 -18.88
CA TYR A 524 -24.08 37.03 -18.33
C TYR A 524 -24.25 36.85 -16.83
N VAL A 525 -23.76 37.82 -16.06
CA VAL A 525 -23.96 37.85 -14.61
C VAL A 525 -24.38 39.24 -14.18
N GLY A 526 -25.68 39.41 -13.92
CA GLY A 526 -26.25 40.71 -13.61
C GLY A 526 -27.77 40.69 -13.47
N PRO A 527 -28.38 41.86 -13.22
CA PRO A 527 -29.81 41.98 -12.99
C PRO A 527 -30.64 41.71 -14.26
N LEU A 528 -31.77 41.03 -14.12
CA LEU A 528 -32.68 40.79 -15.25
C LEU A 528 -33.49 42.07 -15.56
N GLU A 529 -33.06 42.80 -16.57
CA GLU A 529 -33.79 43.97 -17.10
C GLU A 529 -34.87 43.58 -18.12
N ARG A 530 -35.71 44.54 -18.48
CA ARG A 530 -36.79 44.34 -19.47
C ARG A 530 -36.23 43.74 -20.76
N ASP A 531 -36.94 42.75 -21.29
CA ASP A 531 -36.62 42.06 -22.56
C ASP A 531 -35.22 41.39 -22.62
N ILE A 532 -34.53 41.22 -21.48
CA ILE A 532 -33.18 40.63 -21.40
C ILE A 532 -33.08 39.24 -22.06
N PHE A 533 -34.12 38.41 -21.96
CA PHE A 533 -34.08 37.08 -22.54
C PHE A 533 -34.11 37.09 -24.07
N ASN A 534 -34.64 38.14 -24.70
CA ASN A 534 -34.52 38.33 -26.15
C ASN A 534 -33.05 38.54 -26.54
N THR A 535 -32.34 39.39 -25.79
CA THR A 535 -30.91 39.67 -26.00
C THR A 535 -30.05 38.43 -25.75
N ILE A 536 -30.32 37.71 -24.66
CA ILE A 536 -29.64 36.44 -24.30
C ILE A 536 -29.78 35.41 -25.42
N GLN A 537 -30.99 35.26 -25.99
CA GLN A 537 -31.21 34.35 -27.12
C GLN A 537 -30.50 34.83 -28.37
N GLN A 538 -30.67 36.11 -28.73
CA GLN A 538 -30.11 36.71 -29.95
C GLN A 538 -28.60 36.48 -30.05
N PHE A 539 -27.89 36.61 -28.93
CA PHE A 539 -26.44 36.45 -28.87
C PHE A 539 -25.98 35.06 -28.38
N GLY A 540 -26.91 34.15 -28.10
CA GLY A 540 -26.59 32.77 -27.70
C GLY A 540 -25.80 32.69 -26.39
N VAL A 541 -26.17 33.48 -25.38
CA VAL A 541 -25.50 33.46 -24.07
C VAL A 541 -25.78 32.12 -23.37
N GLU A 542 -24.71 31.44 -22.97
CA GLU A 542 -24.75 30.05 -22.49
C GLU A 542 -24.95 29.98 -20.97
N HIS A 543 -24.33 30.89 -20.23
CA HIS A 543 -24.33 30.92 -18.78
C HIS A 543 -24.98 32.19 -18.25
N ILE A 544 -26.04 32.08 -17.46
CA ILE A 544 -26.85 33.21 -17.01
C ILE A 544 -27.01 33.16 -15.50
N TYR A 545 -26.75 34.27 -14.84
CA TYR A 545 -26.71 34.37 -13.39
C TYR A 545 -27.27 35.73 -12.92
N THR A 546 -28.21 35.73 -11.97
CA THR A 546 -28.73 36.97 -11.34
C THR A 546 -27.80 37.50 -10.24
N SER A 547 -27.12 36.57 -9.59
CA SER A 547 -26.04 36.71 -8.61
C SER A 547 -25.06 35.56 -8.87
N PHE A 548 -23.88 35.52 -8.28
CA PHE A 548 -22.96 34.39 -8.47
C PHE A 548 -22.09 34.22 -7.23
N PRO A 549 -21.81 32.98 -6.78
CA PRO A 549 -22.07 31.69 -7.43
C PRO A 549 -23.52 31.17 -7.35
N GLU A 550 -24.38 31.83 -6.59
CA GLU A 550 -25.82 31.51 -6.52
C GLU A 550 -26.57 32.02 -7.77
N GLY A 551 -27.91 32.02 -7.78
CA GLY A 551 -28.68 32.73 -8.82
C GLY A 551 -28.53 32.25 -10.26
N LYS A 552 -28.06 31.01 -10.48
CA LYS A 552 -27.97 30.41 -11.82
C LYS A 552 -29.35 30.22 -12.44
N ILE A 553 -29.51 30.70 -13.67
CA ILE A 553 -30.72 30.45 -14.45
C ILE A 553 -30.57 29.15 -15.22
N HIS A 554 -31.46 28.20 -14.95
CA HIS A 554 -31.42 26.89 -15.59
C HIS A 554 -32.19 26.92 -16.90
N ARG A 555 -31.62 26.32 -17.95
CA ARG A 555 -32.28 26.13 -19.25
C ARG A 555 -32.65 24.67 -19.45
N TYR A 556 -33.78 24.46 -20.12
CA TYR A 556 -34.23 23.14 -20.54
C TYR A 556 -34.71 23.21 -21.98
N GLU A 557 -34.56 22.12 -22.71
CA GLU A 557 -35.14 21.96 -24.03
C GLU A 557 -36.23 20.89 -23.95
N VAL A 558 -37.37 21.16 -24.56
CA VAL A 558 -38.48 20.20 -24.63
C VAL A 558 -39.04 20.17 -26.04
N GLU A 559 -39.32 18.96 -26.53
CA GLU A 559 -40.08 18.77 -27.75
C GLU A 559 -41.57 18.81 -27.42
N LEU A 560 -42.27 19.73 -28.06
CA LEU A 560 -43.70 19.97 -27.89
C LEU A 560 -44.47 19.51 -29.10
N GLY A 561 -45.76 19.19 -28.93
CA GLY A 561 -46.57 18.58 -29.97
C GLY A 561 -46.14 17.15 -30.36
N GLY A 562 -46.65 16.67 -31.50
CA GLY A 562 -46.34 15.33 -32.04
C GLY A 562 -46.98 14.14 -31.31
N LYS A 563 -47.38 14.31 -30.04
CA LYS A 563 -48.08 13.30 -29.23
C LYS A 563 -49.48 13.76 -28.88
N SER A 564 -50.43 12.84 -28.93
CA SER A 564 -51.75 13.04 -28.34
C SER A 564 -51.67 13.01 -26.81
N LYS A 565 -52.68 13.61 -26.16
CA LYS A 565 -52.86 13.54 -24.70
C LYS A 565 -52.82 12.10 -24.17
N ASN A 566 -53.44 11.15 -24.88
CA ASN A 566 -53.46 9.75 -24.47
C ASN A 566 -52.08 9.09 -24.56
N GLU A 567 -51.28 9.45 -25.57
CA GLU A 567 -49.91 8.97 -25.70
C GLU A 567 -49.02 9.52 -24.58
N LEU A 568 -49.15 10.81 -24.23
CA LEU A 568 -48.44 11.40 -23.09
C LEU A 568 -48.75 10.66 -21.78
N ILE A 569 -50.03 10.44 -21.48
CA ILE A 569 -50.45 9.71 -20.26
C ILE A 569 -49.91 8.28 -20.27
N LYS A 570 -49.94 7.61 -21.44
CA LYS A 570 -49.41 6.25 -21.58
C LYS A 570 -47.91 6.21 -21.34
N GLU A 571 -47.14 7.14 -21.89
CA GLU A 571 -45.70 7.21 -21.70
C GLU A 571 -45.31 7.53 -20.25
N LEU A 572 -46.03 8.44 -19.59
CA LEU A 572 -45.81 8.74 -18.16
C LEU A 572 -45.96 7.47 -17.32
N LYS A 573 -47.01 6.68 -17.57
CA LYS A 573 -47.24 5.39 -16.91
C LYS A 573 -46.15 4.36 -17.24
N GLN A 574 -45.76 4.26 -18.51
CA GLN A 574 -44.70 3.34 -18.95
C GLN A 574 -43.34 3.66 -18.30
N LYS A 575 -43.04 4.94 -18.08
CA LYS A 575 -41.83 5.37 -17.36
C LYS A 575 -41.95 5.33 -15.84
N ASN A 576 -43.05 4.78 -15.30
CA ASN A 576 -43.33 4.73 -13.86
C ASN A 576 -43.28 6.12 -13.19
N ILE A 577 -43.70 7.16 -13.91
CA ILE A 577 -43.83 8.51 -13.37
C ILE A 577 -45.17 8.60 -12.66
N TYR A 578 -45.16 9.00 -11.39
CA TYR A 578 -46.38 9.20 -10.64
C TYR A 578 -47.09 10.48 -11.11
N VAL A 579 -48.36 10.36 -11.43
CA VAL A 579 -49.24 11.48 -11.79
C VAL A 579 -50.33 11.54 -10.74
N SER A 580 -50.41 12.63 -9.97
CA SER A 580 -51.45 12.74 -8.94
C SER A 580 -52.84 12.90 -9.51
N ASP A 581 -53.84 12.67 -8.67
CA ASP A 581 -55.25 12.88 -9.01
C ASP A 581 -55.52 14.31 -9.52
N TRP A 582 -54.88 15.32 -8.94
CA TRP A 582 -55.01 16.71 -9.40
C TRP A 582 -54.37 16.90 -10.79
N ALA A 583 -53.17 16.35 -11.02
CA ALA A 583 -52.54 16.41 -12.33
C ALA A 583 -53.36 15.64 -13.39
N ASN A 584 -53.96 14.49 -13.04
CA ASN A 584 -54.86 13.75 -13.91
C ASN A 584 -56.10 14.58 -14.26
N GLN A 585 -56.68 15.33 -13.30
CA GLN A 585 -57.79 16.23 -13.60
C GLN A 585 -57.42 17.34 -14.60
N LEU A 586 -56.21 17.90 -14.47
CA LEU A 586 -55.72 18.92 -15.40
C LEU A 586 -55.50 18.33 -16.79
N LEU A 587 -54.85 17.17 -16.86
CA LEU A 587 -54.68 16.42 -18.11
C LEU A 587 -56.04 16.13 -18.75
N ASP A 588 -57.04 15.72 -17.95
CA ASP A 588 -58.40 15.39 -18.40
C ASP A 588 -59.20 16.59 -18.92
N SER A 589 -58.84 17.81 -18.51
CA SER A 589 -59.55 19.04 -18.89
C SER A 589 -59.56 19.28 -20.40
N LYS A 590 -60.61 19.95 -20.88
CA LYS A 590 -60.71 20.46 -22.26
C LYS A 590 -59.73 21.60 -22.54
N ASP A 591 -59.27 22.27 -21.49
CA ASP A 591 -58.34 23.38 -21.58
C ASP A 591 -56.88 22.90 -21.64
N PHE A 592 -56.63 21.61 -21.41
CA PHE A 592 -55.35 20.97 -21.71
C PHE A 592 -55.30 20.60 -23.20
N GLN A 593 -54.51 21.34 -23.95
CA GLN A 593 -54.30 21.11 -25.39
C GLN A 593 -52.81 20.89 -25.67
N VAL A 594 -52.54 19.83 -26.43
CA VAL A 594 -51.23 19.53 -27.02
C VAL A 594 -51.07 20.32 -28.31
N LEU A 595 -49.86 20.79 -28.62
CA LEU A 595 -49.60 21.50 -29.87
C LEU A 595 -49.77 20.56 -31.08
N LYS A 596 -50.38 21.09 -32.14
CA LYS A 596 -50.65 20.31 -33.36
C LYS A 596 -49.39 20.09 -34.19
N LYS A 597 -48.50 21.07 -34.19
CA LYS A 597 -47.23 21.03 -34.91
C LYS A 597 -46.13 20.78 -33.89
N THR A 598 -45.24 19.85 -34.20
CA THR A 598 -44.05 19.62 -33.40
C THR A 598 -43.14 20.84 -33.45
N GLU A 599 -42.67 21.29 -32.29
CA GLU A 599 -41.66 22.33 -32.16
C GLU A 599 -40.72 22.06 -30.98
N HIS A 600 -39.51 22.58 -31.06
CA HIS A 600 -38.59 22.62 -29.93
C HIS A 600 -38.82 23.92 -29.16
N ALA A 601 -39.11 23.80 -27.87
CA ALA A 601 -39.25 24.94 -26.97
C ALA A 601 -38.05 25.03 -26.02
N ASP A 602 -37.41 26.19 -26.04
CA ASP A 602 -36.45 26.60 -25.02
C ASP A 602 -37.22 27.04 -23.77
N LEU A 603 -36.83 26.50 -22.62
CA LEU A 603 -37.40 26.84 -21.33
C LEU A 603 -36.33 27.42 -20.41
N VAL A 604 -36.75 28.33 -19.54
CA VAL A 604 -35.91 28.88 -18.45
C VAL A 604 -36.61 28.69 -17.12
N ARG A 605 -35.85 28.29 -16.09
CA ARG A 605 -36.33 28.21 -14.71
C ARG A 605 -35.70 29.31 -13.88
N LEU A 606 -36.56 30.07 -13.22
CA LEU A 606 -36.24 31.22 -12.38
C LEU A 606 -36.93 31.05 -11.03
N THR A 607 -36.26 31.45 -9.95
CA THR A 607 -36.94 31.61 -8.66
C THR A 607 -37.75 32.91 -8.64
N VAL A 608 -38.73 33.00 -7.75
CA VAL A 608 -39.46 34.26 -7.51
C VAL A 608 -38.50 35.39 -7.11
N LYS A 609 -37.41 35.07 -6.39
CA LYS A 609 -36.32 36.02 -6.12
C LYS A 609 -35.62 36.50 -7.39
N ASP A 610 -35.31 35.61 -8.34
CA ASP A 610 -34.65 35.98 -9.61
C ASP A 610 -35.50 36.95 -10.44
N LEU A 611 -36.82 36.90 -10.29
CA LEU A 611 -37.76 37.85 -10.89
C LEU A 611 -37.77 39.22 -10.20
N GLY A 612 -37.05 39.40 -9.09
CA GLY A 612 -36.93 40.64 -8.33
C GLY A 612 -37.87 40.73 -7.12
N PHE A 613 -38.43 39.61 -6.65
CA PHE A 613 -39.35 39.57 -5.51
C PHE A 613 -38.73 38.86 -4.29
N ASP A 614 -37.92 39.57 -3.52
CA ASP A 614 -37.19 39.00 -2.35
C ASP A 614 -38.11 38.46 -1.24
N ASN A 615 -39.32 38.99 -1.13
CA ASN A 615 -40.32 38.62 -0.11
C ASN A 615 -41.46 37.74 -0.65
N GLY A 616 -41.31 37.22 -1.87
CA GLY A 616 -42.38 36.51 -2.57
C GLY A 616 -43.29 37.43 -3.37
N ALA A 617 -44.17 36.82 -4.19
CA ALA A 617 -45.09 37.52 -5.08
C ALA A 617 -46.30 36.65 -5.42
N THR A 618 -47.38 37.30 -5.87
CA THR A 618 -48.55 36.61 -6.42
C THR A 618 -48.24 36.02 -7.80
N ILE A 619 -48.99 35.00 -8.22
CA ILE A 619 -48.78 34.38 -9.54
C ILE A 619 -48.97 35.37 -10.70
N ASP A 620 -49.88 36.33 -10.56
CA ASP A 620 -50.10 37.39 -11.56
C ASP A 620 -48.91 38.35 -11.67
N GLU A 621 -48.32 38.74 -10.54
CA GLU A 621 -47.09 39.55 -10.52
C GLU A 621 -45.91 38.81 -11.14
N ILE A 622 -45.77 37.52 -10.83
CA ILE A 622 -44.74 36.63 -11.39
C ILE A 622 -44.91 36.52 -12.91
N PHE A 623 -46.13 36.25 -13.40
CA PHE A 623 -46.41 36.11 -14.83
C PHE A 623 -46.19 37.42 -15.59
N LYS A 624 -46.68 38.53 -15.04
CA LYS A 624 -46.44 39.86 -15.62
C LYS A 624 -44.94 40.14 -15.73
N LYS A 625 -44.19 39.89 -14.66
CA LYS A 625 -42.75 40.10 -14.64
C LYS A 625 -42.02 39.19 -15.64
N ALA A 626 -42.42 37.93 -15.77
CA ALA A 626 -41.83 37.03 -16.75
C ALA A 626 -42.02 37.55 -18.20
N ILE A 627 -43.21 38.05 -18.52
CA ILE A 627 -43.52 38.65 -19.83
C ILE A 627 -42.69 39.92 -20.07
N GLU A 628 -42.53 40.78 -19.05
CA GLU A 628 -41.68 41.98 -19.11
C GLU A 628 -40.21 41.65 -19.39
N LEU A 629 -39.70 40.51 -18.93
CA LEU A 629 -38.32 40.06 -19.15
C LEU A 629 -38.10 39.41 -20.54
N GLY A 630 -39.13 39.31 -21.37
CA GLY A 630 -39.03 38.73 -22.73
C GLY A 630 -39.43 37.26 -22.82
N MET A 631 -40.01 36.67 -21.76
CA MET A 631 -40.52 35.30 -21.77
C MET A 631 -42.01 35.27 -22.15
N GLU A 632 -42.56 34.06 -22.24
CA GLU A 632 -44.00 33.81 -22.37
C GLU A 632 -44.45 32.64 -21.48
N LEU A 633 -45.76 32.54 -21.25
CA LEU A 633 -46.33 31.43 -20.49
C LEU A 633 -46.21 30.13 -21.29
N CYS A 634 -45.85 29.06 -20.60
CA CYS A 634 -45.77 27.73 -21.16
C CYS A 634 -47.14 27.22 -21.62
N PRO A 635 -47.23 26.53 -22.77
CA PRO A 635 -48.34 25.63 -23.05
C PRO A 635 -48.48 24.58 -21.91
N PRO A 636 -49.70 24.16 -21.54
CA PRO A 636 -49.91 23.17 -20.47
C PRO A 636 -49.14 21.85 -20.69
N GLU A 637 -48.94 21.45 -21.94
CA GLU A 637 -48.20 20.23 -22.31
C GLU A 637 -46.71 20.26 -21.92
N VAL A 638 -46.14 21.44 -21.62
CA VAL A 638 -44.77 21.55 -21.12
C VAL A 638 -44.60 20.75 -19.84
N GLY A 639 -45.57 20.73 -18.93
CA GLY A 639 -45.50 19.96 -17.68
C GLY A 639 -45.23 18.46 -17.90
N PRO A 640 -46.13 17.73 -18.58
CA PRO A 640 -45.91 16.31 -18.86
C PRO A 640 -44.71 16.04 -19.78
N GLN A 641 -44.48 16.85 -20.83
CA GLN A 641 -43.35 16.63 -21.75
C GLN A 641 -42.00 16.86 -21.05
N LEU A 642 -41.86 17.95 -20.29
CA LEU A 642 -40.67 18.21 -19.50
C LEU A 642 -40.46 17.12 -18.46
N ARG A 643 -41.51 16.59 -17.83
CA ARG A 643 -41.33 15.49 -16.87
C ARG A 643 -40.86 14.20 -17.55
N LEU A 644 -41.26 13.95 -18.80
CA LEU A 644 -40.82 12.78 -19.58
C LEU A 644 -39.36 12.87 -20.02
N SER A 645 -38.85 14.07 -20.30
CA SER A 645 -37.46 14.30 -20.75
C SER A 645 -36.50 14.58 -19.58
N TYR A 646 -36.96 15.31 -18.55
CA TYR A 646 -36.19 15.65 -17.36
C TYR A 646 -36.25 14.51 -16.34
N THR A 647 -35.10 14.07 -15.81
CA THR A 647 -35.03 13.05 -14.74
C THR A 647 -34.53 13.59 -13.41
N GLY A 648 -34.35 14.91 -13.29
CA GLY A 648 -33.90 15.51 -12.04
C GLY A 648 -35.00 15.62 -10.99
N THR A 649 -34.57 15.80 -9.75
CA THR A 649 -35.41 15.75 -8.55
C THR A 649 -35.97 17.11 -8.11
N ASP A 650 -35.50 18.19 -8.73
CA ASP A 650 -35.88 19.55 -8.38
C ASP A 650 -37.39 19.77 -8.39
N TRP A 651 -37.84 20.56 -7.42
CA TRP A 651 -39.19 21.10 -7.42
C TRP A 651 -39.27 22.33 -8.33
N MET A 652 -40.20 22.31 -9.30
CA MET A 652 -40.42 23.43 -10.23
C MET A 652 -41.87 23.49 -10.72
N LEU A 653 -42.45 24.69 -10.69
CA LEU A 653 -43.76 25.00 -11.26
C LEU A 653 -43.66 25.29 -12.75
N ILE A 654 -44.69 24.95 -13.50
CA ILE A 654 -44.83 25.39 -14.88
C ILE A 654 -45.56 26.73 -14.87
N GLY A 655 -44.91 27.77 -15.38
CA GLY A 655 -45.51 29.09 -15.61
C GLY A 655 -46.48 29.04 -16.79
N MET A 656 -47.62 28.38 -16.60
CA MET A 656 -48.67 28.20 -17.60
C MET A 656 -49.94 28.94 -17.20
N LYS A 657 -50.81 29.22 -18.17
CA LYS A 657 -52.19 29.62 -17.88
C LYS A 657 -52.85 28.53 -17.01
N GLN A 658 -53.48 28.93 -15.91
CA GLN A 658 -54.11 27.97 -15.00
C GLN A 658 -55.22 27.18 -15.70
N ILE A 659 -55.36 25.92 -15.31
CA ILE A 659 -56.46 25.05 -15.70
C ILE A 659 -57.30 24.76 -14.46
N SER A 660 -58.62 24.93 -14.56
CA SER A 660 -59.53 24.59 -13.47
C SER A 660 -59.64 23.08 -13.29
N ASP A 661 -59.59 22.63 -12.03
CA ASP A 661 -59.99 21.28 -11.65
C ASP A 661 -61.51 21.07 -11.82
N ARG A 662 -62.02 19.88 -11.49
CA ARG A 662 -63.46 19.58 -11.61
C ARG A 662 -64.34 20.44 -10.69
N GLY A 663 -63.78 21.00 -9.62
CA GLY A 663 -64.44 21.91 -8.68
C GLY A 663 -64.33 23.39 -9.08
N GLY A 664 -63.68 23.70 -10.20
CA GLY A 664 -63.47 25.07 -10.68
C GLY A 664 -62.24 25.77 -10.10
N ASN A 665 -61.45 25.13 -9.24
CA ASN A 665 -60.27 25.76 -8.65
C ASN A 665 -59.11 25.77 -9.66
N PRO A 666 -58.41 26.89 -9.86
CA PRO A 666 -57.32 26.98 -10.82
C PRO A 666 -56.04 26.32 -10.29
N HIS A 667 -55.40 25.50 -11.11
CA HIS A 667 -54.11 24.88 -10.82
C HIS A 667 -53.12 25.05 -11.97
N VAL A 668 -51.83 24.90 -11.65
CA VAL A 668 -50.74 24.75 -12.62
C VAL A 668 -50.00 23.44 -12.36
N PHE A 669 -49.34 22.88 -13.39
CA PHE A 669 -48.48 21.73 -13.19
C PHE A 669 -47.23 22.09 -12.39
N TYR A 670 -46.73 21.15 -11.62
CA TYR A 670 -45.38 21.19 -11.08
C TYR A 670 -44.74 19.81 -11.11
N LEU A 671 -43.41 19.83 -11.20
CA LEU A 671 -42.56 18.66 -11.16
C LEU A 671 -41.89 18.64 -9.80
N HIS A 672 -41.79 17.44 -9.23
CA HIS A 672 -40.86 17.18 -8.15
C HIS A 672 -40.55 15.69 -8.14
N SER A 673 -39.64 15.28 -7.28
CA SER A 673 -39.46 13.87 -6.98
C SER A 673 -39.38 13.69 -5.48
N ASP A 674 -39.66 12.49 -5.00
CA ASP A 674 -39.08 12.03 -3.75
C ASP A 674 -37.88 11.15 -4.06
N ALA A 675 -37.23 10.64 -3.02
CA ALA A 675 -36.12 9.68 -3.09
C ALA A 675 -36.36 8.52 -4.08
N ALA A 676 -37.62 8.19 -4.40
CA ALA A 676 -37.97 6.99 -5.13
C ALA A 676 -38.67 7.19 -6.48
N VAL A 677 -39.43 8.27 -6.66
CA VAL A 677 -40.38 8.39 -7.78
C VAL A 677 -40.38 9.80 -8.36
N LEU A 678 -40.24 9.90 -9.68
CA LEU A 678 -40.47 11.13 -10.43
C LEU A 678 -41.97 11.43 -10.44
N LYS A 679 -42.35 12.67 -10.13
CA LYS A 679 -43.76 13.05 -10.01
C LYS A 679 -44.13 14.22 -10.92
N LEU A 680 -45.31 14.10 -11.52
CA LEU A 680 -46.07 15.20 -12.11
C LEU A 680 -47.27 15.47 -11.20
N ASN A 681 -47.36 16.68 -10.68
CA ASN A 681 -48.42 17.11 -9.79
C ASN A 681 -49.08 18.40 -10.28
N ALA A 682 -50.14 18.80 -9.60
CA ALA A 682 -50.78 20.09 -9.80
C ALA A 682 -50.87 20.83 -8.47
N SER A 683 -50.57 22.13 -8.49
CA SER A 683 -50.66 22.99 -7.32
C SER A 683 -51.76 24.03 -7.52
N HIS A 684 -52.51 24.26 -6.44
CA HIS A 684 -53.55 25.27 -6.42
C HIS A 684 -52.92 26.65 -6.57
N ALA A 685 -53.38 27.40 -7.55
CA ALA A 685 -52.61 28.52 -8.07
C ALA A 685 -53.48 29.73 -8.38
N LYS A 686 -54.51 30.05 -7.56
CA LYS A 686 -55.35 31.25 -7.75
C LYS A 686 -54.51 32.53 -7.91
N PRO A 687 -55.01 33.54 -8.66
CA PRO A 687 -54.29 34.79 -8.91
C PRO A 687 -53.68 35.44 -7.66
N GLU A 688 -54.41 35.40 -6.54
CA GLU A 688 -54.02 35.98 -5.26
C GLU A 688 -53.11 35.10 -4.39
N ILE A 689 -52.80 33.86 -4.79
CA ILE A 689 -51.90 32.98 -4.03
C ILE A 689 -50.47 33.50 -4.15
N GLY A 690 -49.89 33.80 -2.99
CA GLY A 690 -48.50 34.18 -2.86
C GLY A 690 -47.57 32.97 -2.91
N TRP A 691 -46.46 33.14 -3.61
CA TRP A 691 -45.34 32.22 -3.67
C TRP A 691 -44.14 32.84 -2.98
N THR A 692 -43.35 32.02 -2.30
CA THR A 692 -42.15 32.43 -1.58
C THR A 692 -41.01 32.73 -2.53
N SER A 693 -39.99 33.46 -2.08
CA SER A 693 -38.85 33.86 -2.89
C SER A 693 -38.02 32.69 -3.46
N VAL A 694 -38.12 31.50 -2.86
CA VAL A 694 -37.38 30.29 -3.30
C VAL A 694 -38.17 29.42 -4.28
N ASP A 695 -39.45 29.72 -4.52
CA ASP A 695 -40.28 28.94 -5.43
C ASP A 695 -39.81 29.13 -6.88
N GLY A 696 -39.56 28.04 -7.60
CA GLY A 696 -39.04 28.05 -8.97
C GLY A 696 -40.14 27.89 -10.02
N PHE A 697 -40.17 28.75 -11.03
CA PHE A 697 -41.08 28.70 -12.16
C PHE A 697 -40.34 28.48 -13.48
N VAL A 698 -40.92 27.64 -14.34
CA VAL A 698 -40.46 27.37 -15.70
C VAL A 698 -41.29 28.16 -16.69
N PHE A 699 -40.65 29.04 -17.44
CA PHE A 699 -41.25 29.81 -18.53
C PHE A 699 -40.68 29.41 -19.87
N ARG A 700 -41.46 29.67 -20.92
CA ARG A 700 -41.00 29.47 -22.29
C ARG A 700 -40.30 30.73 -22.77
N LEU A 701 -39.16 30.53 -23.43
CA LEU A 701 -38.47 31.55 -24.18
C LEU A 701 -39.20 31.80 -25.51
N ARG A 702 -39.42 33.08 -25.86
CA ARG A 702 -40.06 33.43 -27.14
C ARG A 702 -39.21 32.88 -28.29
N PRO A 703 -39.80 32.32 -29.36
CA PRO A 703 -39.03 31.93 -30.54
C PRO A 703 -38.27 33.14 -31.10
N SER A 704 -37.00 32.95 -31.44
CA SER A 704 -36.22 33.98 -32.14
C SER A 704 -36.88 34.26 -33.50
N ALA A 705 -37.16 35.54 -33.76
CA ALA A 705 -37.86 36.00 -34.96
C ALA A 705 -37.05 35.82 -36.25
#